data_AF-A0A0B0DFP2-F1
#
_entry.id   AF-A0A0B0DFP2-F1
#
_cell.length_a   1.000
_cell.length_b   1.000
_cell.length_c   1.000
_cell.angle_alpha   90.00
_cell.angle_beta   90.00
_cell.angle_gamma   90.00
#
_symmetry.space_group_name_H-M   'P 1'
#
loop_
_entity.id
_entity.type
_entity.pdbx_description
1 polymer ?
#
loop_
_entity_poly.entity_id
_entity_poly.type
_entity_poly.pdbx_seq_one_letter_code
_entity_poly.pdbx_strand_id
1 'polypeptide(L)'
;MNRVQRWIYGRWAIPAVAGVLILASFAASEVAGSVLWADVLMLAAAVVAGYQIVVKAVRALAARTVGIDLLVAVAAIGAVIIGNYWEAAAVTFLFAVGHALESTTLNKTRSALAELVAVAPDTAVVLRGGEQVEVPAADVVMGEIVLVKNGAKVPVDGQVVAGTGAVDEASITGESIPVEKGEGDQVFAGTVSRGGFLQVLATGIGADTTLARIIHRVEEAQDAKAATQAFIDRFSTWYTPAIMVLALAAGLITGDVVLALTLLVIGCPGALVISIPVAIVAGIGRAARNGILIKGGEFLETSAKITAVAVDKTGTLTEGRPQLTDVVVLDPALDRAGVLGWAAAAEAGSEHPLARPILDAAAAEGVGASAVPEAVDPVPGKGIVSTTDGVRVLIGNAALLEQYGITDPKAAAAAQELAAAGRTPMIVAVDDAVAGVLAVADQVRSDAAEMVARLHEAGVEKVVMLTGDAPLVAQAIGHVTGVDEVRAGLLPEDKLEAVAALQQEGHVVAMVGDGVNDAPALATADIGAAMGAAGSAVAVETADIALMGDNLLKLPEAIGLAKRTVTVMHQNITVALITVVLLLAGVFAGGVTMSIGMLVHEASVLVVIANAMRLLRRTQDTTPTRTTTPAVPTTNRVTSRS
;
A
#
# COMPACT_ATOMS: atom_id res chain seq x y z
N MET A 1 -20.98 -12.85 28.14
CA MET A 1 -21.54 -11.52 28.45
C MET A 1 -23.01 -11.48 28.07
N ASN A 2 -23.94 -11.32 29.03
CA ASN A 2 -25.39 -11.42 28.79
C ASN A 2 -25.92 -10.29 27.90
N ARG A 3 -26.98 -10.56 27.10
CA ARG A 3 -27.60 -9.58 26.17
C ARG A 3 -28.00 -8.27 26.85
N VAL A 4 -28.44 -8.34 28.11
CA VAL A 4 -28.84 -7.19 28.93
C VAL A 4 -27.63 -6.34 29.35
N GLN A 5 -26.51 -6.95 29.75
CA GLN A 5 -25.27 -6.21 30.03
C GLN A 5 -24.70 -5.58 28.75
N ARG A 6 -24.75 -6.29 27.62
CA ARG A 6 -24.31 -5.77 26.33
C ARG A 6 -25.18 -4.60 25.85
N TRP A 7 -26.46 -4.56 26.23
CA TRP A 7 -27.37 -3.46 25.95
C TRP A 7 -27.17 -2.28 26.91
N ILE A 8 -27.05 -2.52 28.22
CA ILE A 8 -26.84 -1.48 29.25
C ILE A 8 -25.48 -0.77 29.09
N TYR A 9 -24.43 -1.51 28.73
CA TYR A 9 -23.10 -0.96 28.40
C TYR A 9 -22.94 -0.68 26.89
N GLY A 10 -24.01 -0.81 26.12
CA GLY A 10 -24.02 -0.57 24.69
C GLY A 10 -23.98 0.92 24.37
N ARG A 11 -23.33 1.27 23.27
CA ARG A 11 -23.17 2.66 22.79
C ARG A 11 -24.50 3.40 22.57
N TRP A 12 -25.60 2.65 22.41
CA TRP A 12 -26.95 3.17 22.21
C TRP A 12 -27.77 3.33 23.50
N ALA A 13 -27.30 2.83 24.64
CA ALA A 13 -28.06 2.85 25.90
C ALA A 13 -28.39 4.27 26.35
N ILE A 14 -27.36 5.13 26.39
CA ILE A 14 -27.46 6.51 26.85
C ILE A 14 -28.43 7.33 25.97
N PRO A 15 -28.26 7.39 24.63
CA PRO A 15 -29.20 8.12 23.80
C PRO A 15 -30.60 7.50 23.82
N ALA A 16 -30.76 6.17 23.89
CA ALA A 16 -32.08 5.55 23.99
C ALA A 16 -32.83 5.95 25.27
N VAL A 17 -32.16 5.90 26.43
CA VAL A 17 -32.77 6.31 27.72
C VAL A 17 -33.09 7.81 27.72
N ALA A 18 -32.17 8.65 27.27
CA ALA A 18 -32.42 10.10 27.17
C ALA A 18 -33.57 10.43 26.23
N GLY A 19 -33.66 9.76 25.07
CA GLY A 19 -34.76 9.93 24.12
C GLY A 19 -36.11 9.52 24.71
N VAL A 20 -36.18 8.41 25.46
CA VAL A 20 -37.39 8.00 26.16
C VAL A 20 -37.81 9.02 27.21
N LEU A 21 -36.86 9.60 27.96
CA LEU A 21 -37.14 10.65 28.94
C LEU A 21 -37.67 11.94 28.29
N ILE A 22 -37.11 12.34 27.15
CA ILE A 22 -37.59 13.50 26.36
C ILE A 22 -39.02 13.25 25.87
N LEU A 23 -39.31 12.06 25.31
CA LEU A 23 -40.66 11.70 24.86
C LEU A 23 -41.66 11.65 26.03
N ALA A 24 -41.25 11.10 27.17
CA ALA A 24 -42.06 11.07 28.38
C ALA A 24 -42.33 12.50 28.91
N SER A 25 -41.37 13.42 28.79
CA SER A 25 -41.57 14.83 29.13
C SER A 25 -42.65 15.48 28.26
N PHE A 26 -42.61 15.28 26.94
CA PHE A 26 -43.66 15.80 26.04
C PHE A 26 -45.04 15.19 26.32
N ALA A 27 -45.09 13.88 26.63
CA ALA A 27 -46.33 13.24 27.04
C ALA A 27 -46.86 13.81 28.37
N ALA A 28 -45.99 14.07 29.34
CA ALA A 28 -46.39 14.69 30.61
C ALA A 28 -46.88 16.13 30.44
N SER A 29 -46.30 16.90 29.50
CA SER A 29 -46.75 18.26 29.22
C SER A 29 -48.10 18.30 28.50
N GLU A 30 -48.31 17.44 27.48
CA GLU A 30 -49.53 17.46 26.68
C GLU A 30 -50.70 16.67 27.29
N VAL A 31 -50.44 15.52 27.91
CA VAL A 31 -51.49 14.60 28.40
C VAL A 31 -51.85 14.87 29.86
N ALA A 32 -50.86 15.17 30.70
CA ALA A 32 -51.07 15.36 32.14
C ALA A 32 -51.15 16.84 32.55
N GLY A 33 -50.83 17.78 31.64
CA GLY A 33 -50.81 19.23 31.92
C GLY A 33 -49.81 19.65 33.01
N SER A 34 -48.90 18.76 33.40
CA SER A 34 -48.02 18.95 34.55
C SER A 34 -46.65 19.45 34.10
N VAL A 35 -46.49 20.78 34.04
CA VAL A 35 -45.24 21.45 33.65
C VAL A 35 -44.05 20.99 34.50
N LEU A 36 -44.25 20.82 35.82
CA LEU A 36 -43.19 20.42 36.75
C LEU A 36 -42.63 19.01 36.45
N TRP A 37 -43.47 18.05 36.08
CA TRP A 37 -43.00 16.71 35.73
C TRP A 37 -42.31 16.68 34.37
N ALA A 38 -42.76 17.51 33.43
CA ALA A 38 -42.06 17.68 32.15
C ALA A 38 -40.65 18.24 32.38
N ASP A 39 -40.51 19.31 33.17
CA ASP A 39 -39.20 19.90 33.46
C ASP A 39 -38.24 18.93 34.17
N VAL A 40 -38.75 18.14 35.14
CA VAL A 40 -37.96 17.11 35.83
C VAL A 40 -37.50 16.01 34.88
N LEU A 41 -38.38 15.55 33.98
CA LEU A 41 -38.03 14.53 32.98
C LEU A 41 -37.01 15.06 31.96
N MET A 42 -37.14 16.32 31.55
CA MET A 42 -36.21 16.99 30.66
C MET A 42 -34.84 17.17 31.31
N LEU A 43 -34.79 17.62 32.56
CA LEU A 43 -33.56 17.70 33.34
C LEU A 43 -32.91 16.31 33.52
N ALA A 44 -33.70 15.27 33.81
CA ALA A 44 -33.21 13.91 33.91
C ALA A 44 -32.60 13.43 32.58
N ALA A 45 -33.23 13.74 31.44
CA ALA A 45 -32.68 13.44 30.12
C ALA A 45 -31.34 14.13 29.89
N ALA A 46 -31.24 15.43 30.20
CA ALA A 46 -30.01 16.21 30.09
C ALA A 46 -28.89 15.64 30.97
N VAL A 47 -29.19 15.20 32.19
CA VAL A 47 -28.20 14.59 33.08
C VAL A 47 -27.74 13.23 32.55
N VAL A 48 -28.65 12.37 32.09
CA VAL A 48 -28.31 11.04 31.57
C VAL A 48 -27.42 11.16 30.32
N ALA A 49 -27.78 12.01 29.37
CA ALA A 49 -26.99 12.22 28.16
C ALA A 49 -25.69 13.01 28.44
N GLY A 50 -25.78 14.02 29.31
CA GLY A 50 -24.68 14.93 29.66
C GLY A 50 -23.61 14.33 30.57
N TYR A 51 -23.92 13.30 31.36
CA TYR A 51 -22.99 12.76 32.37
C TYR A 51 -21.64 12.34 31.77
N GLN A 52 -21.65 11.58 30.68
CA GLN A 52 -20.40 11.15 30.03
C GLN A 52 -19.63 12.31 29.40
N ILE A 53 -20.35 13.30 28.85
CA ILE A 53 -19.74 14.51 28.27
C ILE A 53 -19.00 15.29 29.36
N VAL A 54 -19.65 15.51 30.51
CA VAL A 54 -19.04 16.20 31.66
C VAL A 54 -17.84 15.44 32.20
N VAL A 55 -17.92 14.11 32.34
CA VAL A 55 -16.79 13.29 32.80
C VAL A 55 -15.59 13.39 31.85
N LYS A 56 -15.83 13.33 30.53
CA LYS A 56 -14.78 13.53 29.52
C LYS A 56 -14.18 14.93 29.58
N ALA A 57 -15.03 15.96 29.67
CA ALA A 57 -14.60 17.35 29.78
C ALA A 57 -13.71 17.59 31.01
N VAL A 58 -14.09 17.06 32.19
CA VAL A 58 -13.31 17.20 33.42
C VAL A 58 -11.96 16.48 33.31
N ARG A 59 -11.93 15.26 32.72
CA ARG A 59 -10.68 14.53 32.50
C ARG A 59 -9.76 15.26 31.52
N ALA A 60 -10.30 15.78 30.41
CA ALA A 60 -9.54 16.56 29.44
C ALA A 60 -8.97 17.83 30.08
N LEU A 61 -9.80 18.56 30.84
CA LEU A 61 -9.36 19.75 31.57
C LEU A 61 -8.27 19.44 32.61
N ALA A 62 -8.37 18.31 33.31
CA ALA A 62 -7.33 17.84 34.23
C ALA A 62 -6.00 17.54 33.50
N ALA A 63 -6.07 17.07 32.26
CA ALA A 63 -4.93 16.91 31.36
C ALA A 63 -4.51 18.22 30.66
N ARG A 64 -5.09 19.37 31.02
CA ARG A 64 -4.87 20.69 30.42
C ARG A 64 -5.20 20.77 28.93
N THR A 65 -6.13 19.94 28.45
CA THR A 65 -6.64 20.00 27.08
C THR A 65 -8.06 20.56 27.07
N VAL A 66 -8.29 21.55 26.19
CA VAL A 66 -9.60 22.16 25.97
C VAL A 66 -10.17 21.54 24.69
N GLY A 67 -11.26 20.78 24.82
CA GLY A 67 -11.86 20.03 23.72
C GLY A 67 -13.36 20.26 23.58
N ILE A 68 -13.94 19.60 22.57
CA ILE A 68 -15.36 19.70 22.21
C ILE A 68 -16.27 19.35 23.39
N ASP A 69 -15.94 18.29 24.14
CA ASP A 69 -16.73 17.86 25.30
C ASP A 69 -16.89 19.00 26.33
N LEU A 70 -15.88 19.87 26.49
CA LEU A 70 -15.94 20.99 27.43
C LEU A 70 -16.91 22.08 26.96
N LEU A 71 -16.88 22.44 25.66
CA LEU A 71 -17.82 23.40 25.08
C LEU A 71 -19.27 22.97 25.31
N VAL A 72 -19.56 21.69 24.99
CA VAL A 72 -20.90 21.11 25.13
C VAL A 72 -21.31 21.00 26.60
N ALA A 73 -20.40 20.59 27.49
CA ALA A 73 -20.67 20.52 28.92
C ALA A 73 -21.00 21.90 29.52
N VAL A 74 -20.22 22.93 29.19
CA VAL A 74 -20.46 24.31 29.67
C VAL A 74 -21.79 24.84 29.12
N ALA A 75 -22.07 24.62 27.84
CA ALA A 75 -23.33 25.03 27.24
C ALA A 75 -24.55 24.36 27.91
N ALA A 76 -24.49 23.04 28.11
CA ALA A 76 -25.57 22.28 28.74
C ALA A 76 -25.79 22.69 30.21
N ILE A 77 -24.71 22.84 30.99
CA ILE A 77 -24.81 23.31 32.39
C ILE A 77 -25.36 24.73 32.44
N GLY A 78 -24.89 25.63 31.57
CA GLY A 78 -25.40 26.99 31.47
C GLY A 78 -26.88 27.02 31.12
N ALA A 79 -27.33 26.20 30.17
CA ALA A 79 -28.73 26.07 29.79
C ALA A 79 -29.62 25.60 30.95
N VAL A 80 -29.14 24.64 31.76
CA VAL A 80 -29.84 24.20 32.98
C VAL A 80 -29.93 25.33 34.01
N ILE A 81 -28.87 26.11 34.22
CA ILE A 81 -28.84 27.22 35.19
C ILE A 81 -29.84 28.31 34.82
N ILE A 82 -30.00 28.63 33.53
CA ILE A 82 -30.97 29.63 33.05
C ILE A 82 -32.40 29.08 32.93
N GLY A 83 -32.63 27.82 33.31
CA GLY A 83 -33.95 27.17 33.24
C GLY A 83 -34.37 26.70 31.85
N ASN A 84 -33.47 26.69 30.86
CA ASN A 84 -33.76 26.20 29.52
C ASN A 84 -33.45 24.70 29.41
N TYR A 85 -34.29 23.89 30.07
CA TYR A 85 -34.11 22.44 30.14
C TYR A 85 -34.24 21.76 28.78
N TRP A 86 -35.09 22.29 27.89
CA TRP A 86 -35.24 21.78 26.52
C TRP A 86 -33.92 21.83 25.75
N GLU A 87 -33.27 22.99 25.71
CA GLU A 87 -32.00 23.14 24.97
C GLU A 87 -30.89 22.29 25.61
N ALA A 88 -30.82 22.21 26.93
CA ALA A 88 -29.85 21.35 27.62
C ALA A 88 -30.02 19.86 27.26
N ALA A 89 -31.26 19.37 27.29
CA ALA A 89 -31.57 17.98 26.98
C ALA A 89 -31.38 17.68 25.48
N ALA A 90 -31.84 18.56 24.60
CA ALA A 90 -31.73 18.39 23.16
C ALA A 90 -30.27 18.36 22.71
N VAL A 91 -29.45 19.31 23.16
CA VAL A 91 -28.01 19.39 22.81
C VAL A 91 -27.26 18.15 23.27
N THR A 92 -27.42 17.74 24.54
CA THR A 92 -26.72 16.57 25.08
C THR A 92 -27.20 15.27 24.46
N PHE A 93 -28.50 15.14 24.18
CA PHE A 93 -29.07 14.00 23.46
C PHE A 93 -28.54 13.89 22.03
N LEU A 94 -28.58 14.98 21.25
CA LEU A 94 -28.12 15.00 19.86
C LEU A 94 -26.64 14.67 19.78
N PHE A 95 -25.81 15.25 20.66
CA PHE A 95 -24.39 14.92 20.74
C PHE A 95 -24.16 13.44 21.06
N ALA A 96 -24.90 12.88 22.02
CA ALA A 96 -24.81 11.46 22.36
C ALA A 96 -25.23 10.54 21.21
N VAL A 97 -26.26 10.91 20.44
CA VAL A 97 -26.69 10.20 19.23
C VAL A 97 -25.63 10.29 18.14
N GLY A 98 -25.11 11.48 17.86
CA GLY A 98 -24.06 11.73 16.88
C GLY A 98 -22.82 10.90 17.16
N HIS A 99 -22.33 10.93 18.39
CA HIS A 99 -21.17 10.15 18.81
C HIS A 99 -21.40 8.64 18.77
N ALA A 100 -22.62 8.17 19.06
CA ALA A 100 -22.98 6.76 18.90
C ALA A 100 -22.95 6.32 17.42
N LEU A 101 -23.49 7.15 16.52
CA LEU A 101 -23.46 6.92 15.06
C LEU A 101 -22.03 6.94 14.51
N GLU A 102 -21.25 7.94 14.91
CA GLU A 102 -19.84 8.12 14.58
C GLU A 102 -19.04 6.86 14.95
N SER A 103 -19.09 6.49 16.23
CA SER A 103 -18.34 5.36 16.77
C SER A 103 -18.76 4.02 16.15
N THR A 104 -20.05 3.87 15.83
CA THR A 104 -20.56 2.67 15.15
C THR A 104 -20.00 2.59 13.72
N THR A 105 -19.99 3.71 13.01
CA THR A 105 -19.49 3.77 11.62
C THR A 105 -17.99 3.48 11.58
N LEU A 106 -17.21 4.09 12.46
CA LEU A 106 -15.77 3.88 12.56
C LEU A 106 -15.38 2.45 12.93
N ASN A 107 -16.06 1.86 13.92
CA ASN A 107 -15.81 0.47 14.29
C ASN A 107 -16.16 -0.50 13.16
N LYS A 108 -17.23 -0.24 12.42
CA LYS A 108 -17.60 -1.09 11.28
C LYS A 108 -16.55 -1.02 10.18
N THR A 109 -15.95 0.15 9.95
CA THR A 109 -14.79 0.28 9.07
C THR A 109 -13.60 -0.51 9.57
N ARG A 110 -13.21 -0.34 10.84
CA ARG A 110 -12.08 -1.07 11.45
C ARG A 110 -12.28 -2.59 11.41
N SER A 111 -13.48 -3.08 11.76
CA SER A 111 -13.84 -4.50 11.70
C SER A 111 -13.83 -5.02 10.27
N ALA A 112 -14.36 -4.25 9.31
CA ALA A 112 -14.35 -4.66 7.91
C ALA A 112 -12.96 -4.60 7.26
N LEU A 113 -11.99 -3.92 7.88
CA LEU A 113 -10.59 -3.99 7.50
C LEU A 113 -9.92 -5.19 8.18
N ALA A 114 -10.14 -5.39 9.48
CA ALA A 114 -9.63 -6.55 10.22
C ALA A 114 -10.16 -7.89 9.67
N GLU A 115 -11.45 -8.01 9.33
CA GLU A 115 -12.07 -9.23 8.77
C GLU A 115 -11.59 -9.57 7.36
N LEU A 116 -11.05 -8.59 6.62
CA LEU A 116 -10.46 -8.84 5.30
C LEU A 116 -9.00 -9.28 5.39
N VAL A 117 -8.36 -9.07 6.53
CA VAL A 117 -7.01 -9.57 6.83
C VAL A 117 -7.06 -10.82 7.73
N ALA A 118 -8.14 -11.04 8.47
CA ALA A 118 -8.32 -12.20 9.34
C ALA A 118 -9.04 -13.34 8.62
N VAL A 119 -8.27 -14.11 7.85
CA VAL A 119 -8.71 -15.39 7.30
C VAL A 119 -7.63 -16.47 7.52
N ALA A 120 -6.82 -16.33 8.57
CA ALA A 120 -5.95 -17.43 9.01
C ALA A 120 -6.83 -18.60 9.51
N PRO A 121 -6.60 -19.84 9.04
CA PRO A 121 -7.34 -20.99 9.54
C PRO A 121 -7.03 -21.28 11.01
N ASP A 122 -8.03 -21.73 11.77
CA ASP A 122 -7.88 -22.04 13.19
C ASP A 122 -7.09 -23.34 13.43
N THR A 123 -7.08 -24.24 12.44
CA THR A 123 -6.38 -25.53 12.50
C THR A 123 -5.45 -25.73 11.30
N ALA A 124 -4.42 -26.55 11.51
CA ALA A 124 -3.46 -26.98 10.53
C ALA A 124 -3.29 -28.50 10.59
N VAL A 125 -3.06 -29.14 9.45
CA VAL A 125 -2.71 -30.56 9.40
C VAL A 125 -1.22 -30.67 9.19
N VAL A 126 -0.49 -31.19 10.17
CA VAL A 126 0.97 -31.39 10.14
C VAL A 126 1.33 -32.85 9.95
N LEU A 127 2.48 -33.11 9.35
CA LEU A 127 3.07 -34.44 9.22
C LEU A 127 4.11 -34.65 10.33
N ARG A 128 3.79 -35.47 11.33
CA ARG A 128 4.70 -35.82 12.44
C ARG A 128 4.91 -37.33 12.47
N GLY A 129 6.15 -37.79 12.36
CA GLY A 129 6.47 -39.23 12.37
C GLY A 129 5.80 -40.03 11.24
N GLY A 130 5.45 -39.39 10.12
CA GLY A 130 4.75 -40.02 8.99
C GLY A 130 3.21 -40.06 9.13
N GLU A 131 2.65 -39.60 10.24
CA GLU A 131 1.20 -39.52 10.46
C GLU A 131 0.68 -38.09 10.30
N GLN A 132 -0.57 -37.97 9.83
CA GLN A 132 -1.27 -36.69 9.72
C GLN A 132 -1.92 -36.36 11.06
N VAL A 133 -1.51 -35.25 11.68
CA VAL A 133 -2.07 -34.77 12.95
C VAL A 133 -2.69 -33.41 12.74
N GLU A 134 -3.96 -33.25 13.11
CA GLU A 134 -4.61 -31.95 13.13
C GLU A 134 -4.30 -31.24 14.45
N VAL A 135 -3.73 -30.04 14.36
CA VAL A 135 -3.33 -29.20 15.49
C VAL A 135 -3.92 -27.80 15.33
N PRO A 136 -4.11 -27.03 16.42
CA PRO A 136 -4.35 -25.60 16.30
C PRO A 136 -3.24 -24.94 15.47
N ALA A 137 -3.58 -23.98 14.59
CA ALA A 137 -2.59 -23.34 13.72
C ALA A 137 -1.49 -22.60 14.52
N ALA A 138 -1.80 -22.17 15.74
CA ALA A 138 -0.84 -21.57 16.67
C ALA A 138 0.18 -22.56 17.25
N ASP A 139 -0.09 -23.87 17.19
CA ASP A 139 0.77 -24.93 17.74
C ASP A 139 1.70 -25.55 16.66
N VAL A 140 1.67 -25.02 15.43
CA VAL A 140 2.61 -25.41 14.36
C VAL A 140 3.98 -24.84 14.67
N VAL A 141 5.01 -25.67 14.56
CA VAL A 141 6.40 -25.26 14.84
C VAL A 141 7.15 -24.97 13.54
N MET A 142 8.09 -24.03 13.58
CA MET A 142 8.96 -23.71 12.46
C MET A 142 9.72 -24.96 11.98
N GLY A 143 9.78 -25.17 10.66
CA GLY A 143 10.37 -26.36 10.05
C GLY A 143 9.47 -27.61 10.04
N GLU A 144 8.22 -27.54 10.51
CA GLU A 144 7.26 -28.63 10.33
C GLU A 144 6.69 -28.68 8.92
N ILE A 145 6.34 -29.88 8.45
CA ILE A 145 5.65 -30.07 7.19
C ILE A 145 4.14 -29.97 7.43
N VAL A 146 3.53 -28.99 6.81
CA VAL A 146 2.09 -28.74 6.79
C VAL A 146 1.50 -29.27 5.49
N LEU A 147 0.38 -29.98 5.58
CA LEU A 147 -0.34 -30.51 4.43
C LEU A 147 -1.49 -29.56 4.04
N VAL A 148 -1.41 -29.01 2.83
CA VAL A 148 -2.45 -28.15 2.26
C VAL A 148 -3.20 -28.94 1.19
N LYS A 149 -4.47 -29.24 1.48
CA LYS A 149 -5.39 -29.96 0.58
C LYS A 149 -6.18 -28.97 -0.28
N ASN A 150 -6.69 -29.45 -1.42
CA ASN A 150 -7.59 -28.66 -2.26
C ASN A 150 -8.77 -28.09 -1.46
N GLY A 151 -9.03 -26.79 -1.62
CA GLY A 151 -10.07 -26.03 -0.92
C GLY A 151 -9.69 -25.60 0.50
N ALA A 152 -8.56 -26.08 1.03
CA ALA A 152 -8.06 -25.66 2.33
C ALA A 152 -7.32 -24.32 2.23
N LYS A 153 -7.32 -23.59 3.34
CA LYS A 153 -6.46 -22.41 3.51
C LYS A 153 -5.07 -22.85 3.93
N VAL A 154 -4.07 -22.13 3.47
CA VAL A 154 -2.70 -22.29 3.92
C VAL A 154 -2.61 -21.71 5.35
N PRO A 155 -2.19 -22.47 6.37
CA PRO A 155 -2.19 -22.00 7.76
C PRO A 155 -0.93 -21.23 8.17
N VAL A 156 0.17 -21.39 7.43
CA VAL A 156 1.51 -20.84 7.75
C VAL A 156 2.15 -20.27 6.49
N ASP A 157 3.14 -19.41 6.64
CA ASP A 157 4.05 -19.11 5.54
C ASP A 157 5.03 -20.26 5.38
N GLY A 158 5.38 -20.62 4.15
CA GLY A 158 6.26 -21.75 3.92
C GLY A 158 6.72 -21.93 2.49
N GLN A 159 7.57 -22.94 2.30
CA GLN A 159 8.06 -23.37 0.99
C GLN A 159 7.47 -24.74 0.66
N VAL A 160 7.00 -24.92 -0.58
CA VAL A 160 6.52 -26.21 -1.05
C VAL A 160 7.71 -27.16 -1.19
N VAL A 161 7.69 -28.27 -0.44
CA VAL A 161 8.71 -29.33 -0.50
C VAL A 161 8.26 -30.54 -1.31
N ALA A 162 6.96 -30.69 -1.57
CA ALA A 162 6.43 -31.70 -2.45
C ALA A 162 5.00 -31.39 -2.90
N GLY A 163 4.64 -31.88 -4.09
CA GLY A 163 3.30 -31.74 -4.65
C GLY A 163 3.16 -30.53 -5.57
N THR A 164 2.00 -30.42 -6.21
CA THR A 164 1.67 -29.33 -7.12
C THR A 164 0.22 -28.89 -6.90
N GLY A 165 -0.06 -27.61 -7.15
CA GLY A 165 -1.39 -27.07 -7.00
C GLY A 165 -1.48 -25.58 -7.29
N ALA A 166 -2.71 -25.10 -7.49
CA ALA A 166 -2.98 -23.68 -7.69
C ALA A 166 -3.41 -23.03 -6.38
N VAL A 167 -2.83 -21.88 -6.05
CA VAL A 167 -3.12 -21.11 -4.83
C VAL A 167 -3.69 -19.75 -5.21
N ASP A 168 -4.86 -19.44 -4.66
CA ASP A 168 -5.49 -18.12 -4.74
C ASP A 168 -4.91 -17.23 -3.65
N GLU A 169 -4.04 -16.32 -4.08
CA GLU A 169 -3.32 -15.37 -3.23
C GLU A 169 -4.01 -14.00 -3.17
N ALA A 170 -5.23 -13.87 -3.68
CA ALA A 170 -5.96 -12.60 -3.79
C ALA A 170 -6.12 -11.87 -2.45
N SER A 171 -6.15 -12.61 -1.34
CA SER A 171 -6.26 -12.03 0.01
C SER A 171 -5.01 -11.25 0.44
N ILE A 172 -3.86 -11.50 -0.19
CA ILE A 172 -2.58 -10.89 0.16
C ILE A 172 -2.09 -10.01 -0.99
N THR A 173 -2.01 -10.57 -2.19
CA THR A 173 -1.46 -9.87 -3.37
C THR A 173 -2.50 -8.99 -4.05
N GLY A 174 -3.79 -9.22 -3.80
CA GLY A 174 -4.89 -8.56 -4.51
C GLY A 174 -5.11 -9.09 -5.94
N GLU A 175 -4.34 -10.09 -6.37
CA GLU A 175 -4.44 -10.68 -7.70
C GLU A 175 -5.50 -11.78 -7.73
N SER A 176 -6.45 -11.69 -8.68
CA SER A 176 -7.62 -12.57 -8.70
C SER A 176 -7.40 -13.90 -9.43
N ILE A 177 -6.25 -14.08 -10.07
CA ILE A 177 -5.92 -15.30 -10.82
C ILE A 177 -5.08 -16.20 -9.90
N PRO A 178 -5.49 -17.44 -9.64
CA PRO A 178 -4.69 -18.38 -8.86
C PRO A 178 -3.32 -18.63 -9.50
N VAL A 179 -2.29 -18.69 -8.67
CA VAL A 179 -0.90 -18.92 -9.08
C VAL A 179 -0.59 -20.41 -8.94
N GLU A 180 -0.01 -21.01 -9.99
CA GLU A 180 0.47 -22.40 -9.94
C GLU A 180 1.71 -22.49 -9.02
N LYS A 181 1.76 -23.52 -8.18
CA LYS A 181 2.84 -23.77 -7.21
C LYS A 181 3.35 -25.20 -7.36
N GLY A 182 4.67 -25.34 -7.34
CA GLY A 182 5.41 -26.59 -7.31
C GLY A 182 6.53 -26.57 -6.28
N GLU A 183 7.37 -27.61 -6.29
CA GLU A 183 8.50 -27.75 -5.36
C GLU A 183 9.46 -26.55 -5.46
N GLY A 184 9.80 -25.97 -4.32
CA GLY A 184 10.62 -24.76 -4.21
C GLY A 184 9.83 -23.45 -4.14
N ASP A 185 8.56 -23.41 -4.55
CA ASP A 185 7.76 -22.19 -4.53
C ASP A 185 7.29 -21.81 -3.12
N GLN A 186 7.12 -20.51 -2.87
CA GLN A 186 6.57 -20.01 -1.61
C GLN A 186 5.05 -19.98 -1.60
N VAL A 187 4.48 -20.19 -0.41
CA VAL A 187 3.05 -20.03 -0.11
C VAL A 187 2.87 -19.23 1.18
N PHE A 188 1.76 -18.51 1.26
CA PHE A 188 1.51 -17.56 2.33
C PHE A 188 0.27 -17.94 3.17
N ALA A 189 0.33 -17.69 4.47
CA ALA A 189 -0.78 -17.94 5.38
C ALA A 189 -2.04 -17.15 5.00
N GLY A 190 -3.20 -17.82 5.03
CA GLY A 190 -4.51 -17.22 4.69
C GLY A 190 -4.87 -17.23 3.20
N THR A 191 -3.96 -17.68 2.33
CA THR A 191 -4.26 -17.96 0.91
C THR A 191 -5.04 -19.28 0.77
N VAL A 192 -5.73 -19.48 -0.35
CA VAL A 192 -6.63 -20.64 -0.53
C VAL A 192 -6.11 -21.55 -1.64
N SER A 193 -5.89 -22.83 -1.35
CA SER A 193 -5.62 -23.81 -2.41
C SER A 193 -6.89 -24.03 -3.25
N ARG A 194 -6.82 -23.76 -4.55
CA ARG A 194 -7.91 -23.95 -5.54
C ARG A 194 -7.78 -25.24 -6.34
N GLY A 195 -6.67 -25.95 -6.18
CA GLY A 195 -6.41 -27.23 -6.84
C GLY A 195 -5.12 -27.85 -6.33
N GLY A 196 -5.03 -29.17 -6.42
CA GLY A 196 -3.81 -29.91 -6.08
C GLY A 196 -3.64 -30.25 -4.60
N PHE A 197 -2.42 -30.62 -4.24
CA PHE A 197 -2.01 -30.99 -2.89
C PHE A 197 -0.56 -30.57 -2.68
N LEU A 198 -0.31 -29.81 -1.61
CA LEU A 198 1.00 -29.27 -1.30
C LEU A 198 1.46 -29.75 0.08
N GLN A 199 2.73 -30.13 0.16
CA GLN A 199 3.46 -30.30 1.41
C GLN A 199 4.34 -29.07 1.58
N VAL A 200 4.11 -28.32 2.65
CA VAL A 200 4.67 -27.00 2.86
C VAL A 200 5.53 -27.04 4.12
N LEU A 201 6.82 -26.76 3.98
CA LEU A 201 7.72 -26.57 5.10
C LEU A 201 7.46 -25.19 5.72
N ALA A 202 7.06 -25.15 6.98
CA ALA A 202 6.75 -23.91 7.68
C ALA A 202 8.00 -23.03 7.86
N THR A 203 8.00 -21.84 7.26
CA THR A 203 9.06 -20.81 7.39
C THR A 203 8.61 -19.62 8.23
N GLY A 204 7.30 -19.40 8.40
CA GLY A 204 6.74 -18.36 9.28
C GLY A 204 5.43 -18.82 9.93
N ILE A 205 5.30 -18.64 11.24
CA ILE A 205 4.18 -19.13 12.06
C ILE A 205 3.61 -18.03 12.96
N GLY A 206 2.31 -18.09 13.28
CA GLY A 206 1.66 -17.15 14.18
C GLY A 206 1.88 -15.67 13.79
N ALA A 207 2.50 -14.90 14.69
CA ALA A 207 2.83 -13.48 14.49
C ALA A 207 3.90 -13.25 13.41
N ASP A 208 4.70 -14.27 13.08
CA ASP A 208 5.76 -14.22 12.07
C ASP A 208 5.24 -14.59 10.66
N THR A 209 3.93 -14.70 10.47
CA THR A 209 3.34 -14.84 9.12
C THR A 209 3.26 -13.48 8.43
N THR A 210 3.31 -13.50 7.10
CA THR A 210 3.16 -12.31 6.25
C THR A 210 1.82 -11.64 6.51
N LEU A 211 0.76 -12.43 6.66
CA LEU A 211 -0.56 -11.92 7.01
C LEU A 211 -0.59 -11.22 8.38
N ALA A 212 -0.01 -11.82 9.43
CA ALA A 212 0.02 -11.20 10.75
C ALA A 212 0.85 -9.92 10.77
N ARG A 213 1.97 -9.89 10.04
CA ARG A 213 2.74 -8.66 9.83
C ARG A 213 1.90 -7.59 9.14
N ILE A 214 1.14 -7.93 8.10
CA ILE A 214 0.22 -6.97 7.43
C ILE A 214 -0.77 -6.39 8.44
N ILE A 215 -1.41 -7.22 9.28
CA ILE A 215 -2.35 -6.74 10.32
C ILE A 215 -1.66 -5.73 11.23
N HIS A 216 -0.52 -6.12 11.79
CA HIS A 216 0.20 -5.28 12.74
C HIS A 216 0.66 -3.97 12.11
N ARG A 217 1.15 -4.01 10.87
CA ARG A 217 1.55 -2.81 10.12
C ARG A 217 0.37 -1.91 9.79
N VAL A 218 -0.80 -2.47 9.45
CA VAL A 218 -2.02 -1.68 9.26
C VAL A 218 -2.44 -0.99 10.56
N GLU A 219 -2.27 -1.65 11.71
CA GLU A 219 -2.52 -1.04 13.02
C GLU A 219 -1.52 0.07 13.34
N GLU A 220 -0.21 -0.15 13.15
CA GLU A 220 0.83 0.87 13.35
C GLU A 220 0.66 2.07 12.40
N ALA A 221 0.31 1.81 11.13
CA ALA A 221 0.04 2.84 10.13
C ALA A 221 -1.15 3.73 10.50
N GLN A 222 -2.11 3.21 11.26
CA GLN A 222 -3.24 4.00 11.77
C GLN A 222 -2.82 4.95 12.90
N ASP A 223 -1.76 4.62 13.63
CA ASP A 223 -1.24 5.45 14.72
C ASP A 223 -0.29 6.55 14.20
N ALA A 224 0.30 6.37 13.02
CA ALA A 224 1.10 7.36 12.33
C ALA A 224 0.23 8.51 11.77
N LYS A 225 0.22 9.63 12.50
CA LYS A 225 -0.58 10.82 12.16
C LYS A 225 -0.05 11.53 10.92
N ALA A 226 -0.94 11.87 10.00
CA ALA A 226 -0.58 12.66 8.83
C ALA A 226 -0.36 14.14 9.16
N ALA A 227 0.39 14.84 8.30
CA ALA A 227 0.71 16.26 8.48
C ALA A 227 -0.54 17.13 8.58
N THR A 228 -1.57 16.87 7.76
CA THR A 228 -2.83 17.63 7.82
C THR A 228 -3.57 17.36 9.13
N GLN A 229 -3.55 16.12 9.65
CA GLN A 229 -4.14 15.81 10.95
C GLN A 229 -3.42 16.55 12.09
N ALA A 230 -2.08 16.55 12.09
CA ALA A 230 -1.29 17.28 13.08
C ALA A 230 -1.55 18.80 13.03
N PHE A 231 -1.74 19.35 11.82
CA PHE A 231 -2.15 20.74 11.64
C PHE A 231 -3.53 21.03 12.26
N ILE A 232 -4.52 20.17 12.04
CA ILE A 232 -5.87 20.33 12.62
C ILE A 232 -5.86 20.18 14.15
N ASP A 233 -5.06 19.26 14.70
CA ASP A 233 -4.87 19.12 16.15
C ASP A 233 -4.32 20.43 16.75
N ARG A 234 -3.30 21.01 16.10
CA ARG A 234 -2.69 22.29 16.51
C ARG A 234 -3.66 23.46 16.35
N PHE A 235 -4.42 23.51 15.25
CA PHE A 235 -5.47 24.51 15.04
C PHE A 235 -6.51 24.46 16.16
N SER A 236 -6.99 23.25 16.50
CA SER A 236 -8.04 23.03 17.51
C SER A 236 -7.61 23.46 18.92
N THR A 237 -6.31 23.34 19.22
CA THR A 237 -5.71 23.78 20.49
C THR A 237 -5.89 25.29 20.72
N TRP A 238 -5.85 26.10 19.66
CA TRP A 238 -6.04 27.56 19.74
C TRP A 238 -7.47 27.99 19.45
N TYR A 239 -8.15 27.30 18.53
CA TYR A 239 -9.50 27.62 18.10
C TYR A 239 -10.53 27.42 19.22
N THR A 240 -10.45 26.31 19.97
CA THR A 240 -11.42 25.99 21.04
C THR A 240 -11.42 27.05 22.15
N PRO A 241 -10.27 27.45 22.73
CA PRO A 241 -10.23 28.56 23.68
C PRO A 241 -10.67 29.90 23.08
N ALA A 242 -10.34 30.17 21.81
CA ALA A 242 -10.76 31.41 21.14
C ALA A 242 -12.29 31.51 21.02
N ILE A 243 -12.97 30.42 20.68
CA ILE A 243 -14.44 30.36 20.66
C ILE A 243 -15.03 30.56 22.06
N MET A 244 -14.41 29.99 23.11
CA MET A 244 -14.86 30.23 24.49
C MET A 244 -14.75 31.69 24.89
N VAL A 245 -13.63 32.35 24.58
CA VAL A 245 -13.43 33.78 24.84
C VAL A 245 -14.40 34.63 24.03
N LEU A 246 -14.62 34.29 22.75
CA LEU A 246 -15.57 34.97 21.89
C LEU A 246 -17.00 34.85 22.44
N ALA A 247 -17.43 33.66 22.82
CA ALA A 247 -18.76 33.41 23.39
C ALA A 247 -18.96 34.19 24.70
N LEU A 248 -17.94 34.17 25.57
CA LEU A 248 -17.95 34.95 26.82
C LEU A 248 -18.04 36.45 26.54
N ALA A 249 -17.21 36.97 25.64
CA ALA A 249 -17.22 38.38 25.27
C ALA A 249 -18.55 38.80 24.65
N ALA A 250 -19.11 37.99 23.72
CA ALA A 250 -20.41 38.23 23.12
C ALA A 250 -21.52 38.29 24.18
N GLY A 251 -21.55 37.33 25.11
CA GLY A 251 -22.51 37.33 26.22
C GLY A 251 -22.38 38.55 27.14
N LEU A 252 -21.15 38.96 27.47
CA LEU A 252 -20.91 40.13 28.33
C LEU A 252 -21.27 41.45 27.64
N ILE A 253 -20.99 41.60 26.35
CA ILE A 253 -21.28 42.81 25.57
C ILE A 253 -22.77 42.96 25.31
N THR A 254 -23.44 41.87 24.94
CA THR A 254 -24.87 41.89 24.60
C THR A 254 -25.78 41.75 25.82
N GLY A 255 -25.28 41.20 26.93
CA GLY A 255 -26.09 40.78 28.07
C GLY A 255 -26.88 39.50 27.82
N ASP A 256 -26.69 38.84 26.67
CA ASP A 256 -27.44 37.66 26.27
C ASP A 256 -26.64 36.37 26.55
N VAL A 257 -26.99 35.70 27.64
CA VAL A 257 -26.40 34.40 28.03
C VAL A 257 -26.79 33.31 27.03
N VAL A 258 -27.98 33.37 26.43
CA VAL A 258 -28.43 32.37 25.44
C VAL A 258 -27.56 32.46 24.19
N LEU A 259 -27.25 33.67 23.73
CA LEU A 259 -26.30 33.90 22.64
C LEU A 259 -24.93 33.28 22.94
N ALA A 260 -24.38 33.53 24.13
CA ALA A 260 -23.08 32.98 24.53
C ALA A 260 -23.08 31.44 24.51
N LEU A 261 -24.09 30.79 25.11
CA LEU A 261 -24.21 29.33 25.11
C LEU A 261 -24.40 28.77 23.70
N THR A 262 -25.15 29.47 22.86
CA THR A 262 -25.37 29.10 21.45
C THR A 262 -24.08 29.15 20.65
N LEU A 263 -23.25 30.18 20.85
CA LEU A 263 -21.94 30.30 20.21
C LEU A 263 -20.96 29.21 20.65
N LEU A 264 -20.99 28.78 21.93
CA LEU A 264 -20.16 27.67 22.41
C LEU A 264 -20.47 26.36 21.69
N VAL A 265 -21.75 26.05 21.49
CA VAL A 265 -22.18 24.83 20.81
C VAL A 265 -21.82 24.86 19.34
N ILE A 266 -22.13 25.97 18.66
CA ILE A 266 -22.02 26.09 17.20
C ILE A 266 -20.58 26.30 16.74
N GLY A 267 -19.76 26.96 17.56
CA GLY A 267 -18.33 27.13 17.29
C GLY A 267 -17.52 25.84 17.45
N CYS A 268 -18.15 24.68 17.65
CA CYS A 268 -17.47 23.39 17.68
C CYS A 268 -16.93 23.00 16.28
N PRO A 269 -15.63 22.67 16.13
CA PRO A 269 -15.07 22.21 14.86
C PRO A 269 -15.14 20.67 14.70
N GLY A 270 -16.13 19.98 15.28
CA GLY A 270 -16.22 18.51 15.30
C GLY A 270 -16.09 17.82 13.94
N ALA A 271 -16.84 18.27 12.93
CA ALA A 271 -16.73 17.72 11.57
C ALA A 271 -15.33 17.91 10.95
N LEU A 272 -14.65 19.01 11.26
CA LEU A 272 -13.30 19.28 10.79
C LEU A 272 -12.29 18.32 11.43
N VAL A 273 -12.35 18.17 12.76
CA VAL A 273 -11.43 17.32 13.53
C VAL A 273 -11.51 15.86 13.09
N ILE A 274 -12.72 15.37 12.83
CA ILE A 274 -12.90 13.95 12.47
C ILE A 274 -12.69 13.66 10.97
N SER A 275 -12.80 14.68 10.11
CA SER A 275 -12.82 14.49 8.65
C SER A 275 -11.60 13.75 8.09
N ILE A 276 -10.42 14.04 8.62
CA ILE A 276 -9.13 13.54 8.15
C ILE A 276 -8.87 12.10 8.56
N PRO A 277 -8.89 11.73 9.86
CA PRO A 277 -8.58 10.35 10.27
C PRO A 277 -9.53 9.33 9.64
N VAL A 278 -10.81 9.68 9.41
CA VAL A 278 -11.76 8.79 8.73
C VAL A 278 -11.38 8.57 7.28
N ALA A 279 -10.99 9.62 6.55
CA ALA A 279 -10.58 9.52 5.15
C ALA A 279 -9.29 8.69 5.01
N ILE A 280 -8.30 8.91 5.88
CA ILE A 280 -7.03 8.16 5.90
C ILE A 280 -7.29 6.68 6.15
N VAL A 281 -8.06 6.33 7.20
CA VAL A 281 -8.38 4.94 7.52
C VAL A 281 -9.14 4.27 6.37
N ALA A 282 -10.06 4.98 5.73
CA ALA A 282 -10.78 4.48 4.57
C ALA A 282 -9.85 4.28 3.34
N GLY A 283 -8.91 5.20 3.12
CA GLY A 283 -7.93 5.15 2.04
C GLY A 283 -6.91 4.01 2.21
N ILE A 284 -6.22 3.95 3.35
CA ILE A 284 -5.28 2.87 3.69
C ILE A 284 -5.99 1.52 3.68
N GLY A 285 -7.17 1.47 4.29
CA GLY A 285 -7.97 0.25 4.31
C GLY A 285 -8.37 -0.23 2.91
N ARG A 286 -8.64 0.69 1.99
CA ARG A 286 -8.90 0.34 0.58
C ARG A 286 -7.63 -0.09 -0.14
N ALA A 287 -6.50 0.56 0.10
CA ALA A 287 -5.21 0.19 -0.48
C ALA A 287 -4.85 -1.26 -0.10
N ALA A 288 -4.96 -1.58 1.19
CA ALA A 288 -4.62 -2.89 1.73
C ALA A 288 -5.47 -4.01 1.09
N ARG A 289 -6.77 -3.78 0.88
CA ARG A 289 -7.67 -4.72 0.17
C ARG A 289 -7.25 -5.02 -1.27
N ASN A 290 -6.47 -4.13 -1.86
CA ASN A 290 -6.00 -4.23 -3.23
C ASN A 290 -4.53 -4.65 -3.32
N GLY A 291 -3.94 -5.16 -2.22
CA GLY A 291 -2.55 -5.59 -2.17
C GLY A 291 -1.54 -4.44 -2.13
N ILE A 292 -1.97 -3.25 -1.68
CA ILE A 292 -1.12 -2.04 -1.56
C ILE A 292 -1.06 -1.66 -0.09
N LEU A 293 0.10 -1.82 0.54
CA LEU A 293 0.30 -1.41 1.93
C LEU A 293 0.93 -0.03 1.97
N ILE A 294 0.32 0.88 2.72
CA ILE A 294 0.85 2.22 2.96
C ILE A 294 1.16 2.32 4.45
N LYS A 295 2.41 2.64 4.80
CA LYS A 295 2.92 2.64 6.18
C LYS A 295 2.25 3.62 7.13
N GLY A 296 1.49 4.59 6.62
CA GLY A 296 0.87 5.60 7.47
C GLY A 296 0.13 6.69 6.72
N GLY A 297 -0.60 7.53 7.47
CA GLY A 297 -1.34 8.66 6.90
C GLY A 297 -0.43 9.71 6.26
N GLU A 298 0.77 9.91 6.81
CA GLU A 298 1.79 10.80 6.24
C GLU A 298 2.20 10.37 4.83
N PHE A 299 2.59 9.10 4.66
CA PHE A 299 2.96 8.54 3.36
C PHE A 299 1.81 8.57 2.37
N LEU A 300 0.56 8.36 2.82
CA LEU A 300 -0.62 8.53 1.98
C LEU A 300 -0.75 9.98 1.46
N GLU A 301 -0.59 10.98 2.34
CA GLU A 301 -0.67 12.38 1.94
C GLU A 301 0.47 12.81 1.02
N THR A 302 1.70 12.35 1.28
CA THR A 302 2.87 12.63 0.43
C THR A 302 2.73 11.94 -0.92
N SER A 303 2.20 10.71 -0.96
CA SER A 303 1.91 9.98 -2.19
C SER A 303 0.94 10.71 -3.12
N ALA A 304 -0.02 11.44 -2.55
CA ALA A 304 -0.95 12.26 -3.33
C ALA A 304 -0.27 13.45 -4.03
N LYS A 305 0.94 13.83 -3.59
CA LYS A 305 1.71 14.94 -4.14
C LYS A 305 2.79 14.50 -5.13
N ILE A 306 2.98 13.20 -5.35
CA ILE A 306 3.98 12.68 -6.29
C ILE A 306 3.78 13.30 -7.67
N THR A 307 4.85 13.91 -8.18
CA THR A 307 4.94 14.49 -9.53
C THR A 307 6.00 13.80 -10.37
N ALA A 308 6.97 13.11 -9.77
CA ALA A 308 7.97 12.33 -10.50
C ALA A 308 8.12 10.92 -9.93
N VAL A 309 8.31 9.93 -10.80
CA VAL A 309 8.56 8.54 -10.42
C VAL A 309 9.90 8.10 -11.01
N ALA A 310 10.86 7.81 -10.14
CA ALA A 310 12.08 7.12 -10.50
C ALA A 310 11.84 5.61 -10.39
N VAL A 311 12.14 4.87 -11.46
CA VAL A 311 11.91 3.43 -11.56
C VAL A 311 13.23 2.73 -11.77
N ASP A 312 13.54 1.74 -10.94
CA ASP A 312 14.64 0.82 -11.25
C ASP A 312 14.29 -0.03 -12.48
N LYS A 313 15.32 -0.49 -13.19
CA LYS A 313 15.14 -1.39 -14.33
C LYS A 313 14.95 -2.83 -13.88
N THR A 314 15.92 -3.39 -13.17
CA THR A 314 16.03 -4.84 -12.94
C THR A 314 15.02 -5.29 -11.90
N GLY A 315 14.19 -6.29 -12.21
CA GLY A 315 13.17 -6.81 -11.29
C GLY A 315 11.94 -5.90 -11.12
N THR A 316 12.03 -4.63 -11.55
CA THR A 316 10.92 -3.67 -11.56
C THR A 316 10.32 -3.55 -12.95
N LEU A 317 10.94 -2.83 -13.89
CA LEU A 317 10.46 -2.75 -15.28
C LEU A 317 10.64 -4.07 -16.06
N THR A 318 11.56 -4.91 -15.59
CA THR A 318 11.84 -6.24 -16.12
C THR A 318 11.47 -7.33 -15.12
N GLU A 319 11.47 -8.59 -15.56
CA GLU A 319 11.09 -9.74 -14.72
C GLU A 319 12.13 -10.12 -13.65
N GLY A 320 13.35 -9.56 -13.72
CA GLY A 320 14.44 -9.84 -12.79
C GLY A 320 15.08 -11.21 -13.03
N ARG A 321 14.84 -11.81 -14.20
CA ARG A 321 15.28 -13.17 -14.56
C ARG A 321 16.03 -13.10 -15.89
N PRO A 322 17.29 -12.64 -15.89
CA PRO A 322 18.08 -12.55 -17.10
C PRO A 322 18.23 -13.92 -17.76
N GLN A 323 18.12 -13.97 -19.08
CA GLN A 323 18.28 -15.19 -19.87
C GLN A 323 19.26 -14.94 -21.02
N LEU A 324 20.01 -15.97 -21.40
CA LEU A 324 20.82 -15.93 -22.61
C LEU A 324 19.89 -15.92 -23.83
N THR A 325 19.87 -14.81 -24.58
CA THR A 325 18.99 -14.65 -25.74
C THR A 325 19.70 -15.00 -27.05
N ASP A 326 20.98 -14.65 -27.17
CA ASP A 326 21.71 -14.76 -28.43
C ASP A 326 23.14 -15.25 -28.23
N VAL A 327 23.60 -16.01 -29.23
CA VAL A 327 25.00 -16.43 -29.37
C VAL A 327 25.38 -16.16 -30.82
N VAL A 328 26.17 -15.11 -31.04
CA VAL A 328 26.70 -14.74 -32.35
C VAL A 328 28.10 -15.31 -32.47
N VAL A 329 28.25 -16.31 -33.33
CA VAL A 329 29.54 -16.95 -33.61
C VAL A 329 30.32 -16.11 -34.61
N LEU A 330 31.56 -15.73 -34.27
CA LEU A 330 32.42 -14.91 -35.12
C LEU A 330 33.66 -15.65 -35.60
N ASP A 331 34.16 -16.60 -34.81
CA ASP A 331 35.21 -17.52 -35.23
C ASP A 331 34.63 -18.62 -36.15
N PRO A 332 35.06 -18.72 -37.43
CA PRO A 332 34.61 -19.77 -38.33
C PRO A 332 34.96 -21.20 -37.89
N ALA A 333 35.91 -21.36 -36.98
CA ALA A 333 36.33 -22.66 -36.45
C ALA A 333 35.40 -23.18 -35.33
N LEU A 334 34.56 -22.31 -34.76
CA LEU A 334 33.64 -22.65 -33.69
C LEU A 334 32.21 -22.69 -34.19
N ASP A 335 31.37 -23.43 -33.48
CA ASP A 335 29.93 -23.36 -33.58
C ASP A 335 29.33 -22.72 -32.31
N ARG A 336 28.00 -22.63 -32.25
CA ARG A 336 27.29 -22.07 -31.09
C ARG A 336 27.69 -22.77 -29.79
N ALA A 337 27.77 -24.10 -29.82
CA ALA A 337 28.13 -24.91 -28.66
C ALA A 337 29.58 -24.65 -28.22
N GLY A 338 30.51 -24.46 -29.17
CA GLY A 338 31.90 -24.09 -28.89
C GLY A 338 32.02 -22.74 -28.17
N VAL A 339 31.35 -21.69 -28.67
CA VAL A 339 31.37 -20.36 -28.02
C VAL A 339 30.72 -20.41 -26.64
N LEU A 340 29.56 -21.06 -26.53
CA LEU A 340 28.85 -21.21 -25.25
C LEU A 340 29.63 -22.04 -24.24
N GLY A 341 30.34 -23.08 -24.70
CA GLY A 341 31.17 -23.93 -23.85
C GLY A 341 32.36 -23.18 -23.24
N TRP A 342 33.08 -22.39 -24.05
CA TRP A 342 34.14 -21.53 -23.53
C TRP A 342 33.61 -20.51 -22.53
N ALA A 343 32.45 -19.92 -22.82
CA ALA A 343 31.85 -18.94 -21.92
C ALA A 343 31.40 -19.55 -20.60
N ALA A 344 30.71 -20.68 -20.64
CA ALA A 344 30.27 -21.41 -19.46
C ALA A 344 31.45 -21.88 -18.61
N ALA A 345 32.54 -22.33 -19.23
CA ALA A 345 33.72 -22.77 -18.50
C ALA A 345 34.45 -21.62 -17.79
N ALA A 346 34.46 -20.42 -18.38
CA ALA A 346 35.02 -19.23 -17.73
C ALA A 346 34.10 -18.67 -16.63
N GLU A 347 32.78 -18.65 -16.85
CA GLU A 347 31.80 -18.13 -15.89
C GLU A 347 31.49 -19.10 -14.74
N ALA A 348 31.93 -20.36 -14.81
CA ALA A 348 31.69 -21.36 -13.76
C ALA A 348 32.27 -20.98 -12.39
N GLY A 349 33.30 -20.13 -12.35
CA GLY A 349 33.87 -19.58 -11.11
C GLY A 349 33.41 -18.16 -10.76
N SER A 350 32.47 -17.59 -11.53
CA SER A 350 32.01 -16.20 -11.40
C SER A 350 30.76 -16.12 -10.52
N GLU A 351 30.75 -15.19 -9.57
CA GLU A 351 29.56 -14.85 -8.76
C GLU A 351 28.69 -13.76 -9.43
N HIS A 352 29.03 -13.36 -10.66
CA HIS A 352 28.32 -12.28 -11.35
C HIS A 352 26.89 -12.69 -11.73
N PRO A 353 25.86 -11.83 -11.58
CA PRO A 353 24.48 -12.16 -11.96
C PRO A 353 24.28 -12.58 -13.43
N LEU A 354 25.19 -12.17 -14.32
CA LEU A 354 25.17 -12.54 -15.75
C LEU A 354 25.82 -13.91 -16.05
N ALA A 355 26.52 -14.52 -15.09
CA ALA A 355 27.13 -15.83 -15.22
C ALA A 355 26.07 -16.94 -15.25
N ARG A 356 25.09 -16.85 -14.35
CA ARG A 356 24.04 -17.88 -14.16
C ARG A 356 23.24 -18.17 -15.44
N PRO A 357 22.75 -17.16 -16.19
CA PRO A 357 22.02 -17.40 -17.44
C PRO A 357 22.85 -18.12 -18.51
N ILE A 358 24.16 -17.89 -18.55
CA ILE A 358 25.08 -18.56 -19.48
C ILE A 358 25.23 -20.03 -19.08
N LEU A 359 25.46 -20.30 -17.79
CA LEU A 359 25.60 -21.64 -17.25
C LEU A 359 24.32 -22.47 -17.43
N ASP A 360 23.16 -21.88 -17.15
CA ASP A 360 21.86 -22.54 -17.29
C ASP A 360 21.56 -22.87 -18.76
N ALA A 361 21.86 -21.96 -19.69
CA ALA A 361 21.73 -22.21 -21.12
C ALA A 361 22.69 -23.30 -21.62
N ALA A 362 23.94 -23.28 -21.15
CA ALA A 362 24.93 -24.30 -21.49
C ALA A 362 24.51 -25.69 -20.99
N ALA A 363 24.02 -25.77 -19.75
CA ALA A 363 23.48 -27.01 -19.18
C ALA A 363 22.26 -27.52 -19.97
N ALA A 364 21.34 -26.64 -20.36
CA ALA A 364 20.16 -26.99 -21.15
C ALA A 364 20.51 -27.50 -22.56
N GLU A 365 21.57 -26.94 -23.17
CA GLU A 365 22.09 -27.38 -24.48
C GLU A 365 23.01 -28.62 -24.38
N GLY A 366 23.26 -29.15 -23.16
CA GLY A 366 24.17 -30.27 -22.94
C GLY A 366 25.65 -29.93 -23.14
N VAL A 367 25.97 -28.64 -23.15
CA VAL A 367 27.32 -28.08 -23.27
C VAL A 367 27.86 -27.90 -21.86
N GLY A 368 28.51 -28.93 -21.32
CA GLY A 368 29.02 -28.88 -19.94
C GLY A 368 30.27 -28.00 -19.81
N ALA A 369 30.38 -27.27 -18.69
CA ALA A 369 31.67 -26.74 -18.23
C ALA A 369 32.61 -27.93 -18.03
N SER A 370 33.51 -28.17 -18.99
CA SER A 370 34.34 -29.38 -19.01
C SER A 370 35.39 -29.39 -17.88
N ALA A 371 35.65 -28.22 -17.27
CA ALA A 371 36.52 -28.04 -16.12
C ALA A 371 36.10 -26.81 -15.30
N VAL A 372 36.42 -26.82 -14.00
CA VAL A 372 36.41 -25.61 -13.16
C VAL A 372 37.59 -24.74 -13.60
N PRO A 373 37.42 -23.43 -13.82
CA PRO A 373 38.52 -22.56 -14.22
C PRO A 373 39.61 -22.54 -13.14
N GLU A 374 40.88 -22.50 -13.58
CA GLU A 374 42.05 -22.46 -12.70
C GLU A 374 42.12 -21.13 -11.94
N ALA A 375 41.72 -20.04 -12.59
CA ALA A 375 41.64 -18.70 -12.03
C ALA A 375 40.52 -17.92 -12.74
N VAL A 376 39.79 -17.10 -11.98
CA VAL A 376 38.81 -16.13 -12.48
C VAL A 376 39.09 -14.79 -11.82
N ASP A 377 39.53 -13.83 -12.63
CA ASP A 377 39.85 -12.48 -12.21
C ASP A 377 38.74 -11.52 -12.69
N PRO A 378 37.87 -11.01 -11.81
CA PRO A 378 36.88 -10.01 -12.17
C PRO A 378 37.54 -8.66 -12.43
N VAL A 379 37.13 -7.99 -13.51
CA VAL A 379 37.55 -6.64 -13.88
C VAL A 379 36.32 -5.71 -13.77
N PRO A 380 36.17 -4.95 -12.67
CA PRO A 380 34.99 -4.15 -12.38
C PRO A 380 34.58 -3.25 -13.55
N GLY A 381 33.28 -3.28 -13.90
CA GLY A 381 32.71 -2.50 -15.01
C GLY A 381 33.13 -2.95 -16.42
N LYS A 382 33.90 -4.03 -16.55
CA LYS A 382 34.42 -4.51 -17.83
C LYS A 382 34.08 -5.98 -18.14
N GLY A 383 34.21 -6.88 -17.17
CA GLY A 383 33.93 -8.31 -17.34
C GLY A 383 34.85 -9.19 -16.51
N ILE A 384 35.18 -10.39 -17.00
CA ILE A 384 36.06 -11.34 -16.34
C ILE A 384 37.19 -11.80 -17.26
N VAL A 385 38.33 -12.15 -16.66
CA VAL A 385 39.41 -12.90 -17.31
C VAL A 385 39.55 -14.23 -16.58
N SER A 386 39.49 -15.33 -17.33
CA SER A 386 39.56 -16.68 -16.80
C SER A 386 40.69 -17.46 -17.48
N THR A 387 41.22 -18.47 -16.79
CA THR A 387 42.07 -19.49 -17.40
C THR A 387 41.43 -20.85 -17.22
N THR A 388 41.13 -21.52 -18.34
CA THR A 388 40.47 -22.83 -18.36
C THR A 388 41.29 -23.76 -19.24
N ASP A 389 41.73 -24.90 -18.70
CA ASP A 389 42.59 -25.86 -19.40
C ASP A 389 43.87 -25.22 -19.99
N GLY A 390 44.47 -24.28 -19.24
CA GLY A 390 45.62 -23.49 -19.69
C GLY A 390 45.36 -22.46 -20.80
N VAL A 391 44.11 -22.29 -21.24
CA VAL A 391 43.68 -21.33 -22.26
C VAL A 391 43.09 -20.08 -21.60
N ARG A 392 43.48 -18.89 -22.06
CA ARG A 392 42.97 -17.64 -21.52
C ARG A 392 41.64 -17.28 -22.17
N VAL A 393 40.59 -17.08 -21.38
CA VAL A 393 39.27 -16.68 -21.87
C VAL A 393 38.91 -15.31 -21.29
N LEU A 394 38.52 -14.37 -22.13
CA LEU A 394 38.02 -13.06 -21.73
C LEU A 394 36.54 -12.96 -22.07
N ILE A 395 35.72 -12.50 -21.12
CA ILE A 395 34.29 -12.28 -21.31
C ILE A 395 33.95 -10.89 -20.79
N GLY A 396 33.51 -10.00 -21.67
CA GLY A 396 33.19 -8.64 -21.23
C GLY A 396 32.85 -7.68 -22.36
N ASN A 397 32.89 -6.38 -22.03
CA ASN A 397 32.68 -5.31 -23.00
C ASN A 397 33.96 -5.03 -23.84
N ALA A 398 33.83 -4.16 -24.85
CA ALA A 398 34.97 -3.78 -25.71
C ALA A 398 36.16 -3.22 -24.92
N ALA A 399 35.91 -2.49 -23.82
CA ALA A 399 36.97 -1.91 -22.99
C ALA A 399 37.79 -2.95 -22.20
N LEU A 400 37.24 -4.16 -21.97
CA LEU A 400 38.01 -5.30 -21.47
C LEU A 400 38.97 -5.78 -22.55
N LEU A 401 38.48 -6.05 -23.75
CA LEU A 401 39.28 -6.62 -24.84
C LEU A 401 40.41 -5.66 -25.28
N GLU A 402 40.12 -4.35 -25.36
CA GLU A 402 41.11 -3.33 -25.68
C GLU A 402 42.27 -3.29 -24.66
N GLN A 403 41.98 -3.52 -23.38
CA GLN A 403 43.01 -3.58 -22.32
C GLN A 403 44.01 -4.73 -22.55
N TYR A 404 43.59 -5.80 -23.23
CA TYR A 404 44.42 -6.94 -23.59
C TYR A 404 44.88 -6.90 -25.06
N GLY A 405 44.67 -5.77 -25.76
CA GLY A 405 45.10 -5.58 -27.15
C GLY A 405 44.26 -6.31 -28.19
N ILE A 406 43.10 -6.84 -27.82
CA ILE A 406 42.19 -7.56 -28.72
C ILE A 406 41.20 -6.55 -29.29
N THR A 407 41.18 -6.39 -30.62
CA THR A 407 40.21 -5.53 -31.31
C THR A 407 39.65 -6.25 -32.52
N ASP A 408 38.32 -6.41 -32.58
CA ASP A 408 37.62 -7.00 -33.71
C ASP A 408 36.41 -6.12 -34.10
N PRO A 409 36.44 -5.48 -35.28
CA PRO A 409 35.34 -4.65 -35.78
C PRO A 409 34.02 -5.41 -35.93
N LYS A 410 34.05 -6.71 -36.25
CA LYS A 410 32.83 -7.53 -36.37
C LYS A 410 32.22 -7.78 -35.00
N ALA A 411 33.05 -8.03 -34.00
CA ALA A 411 32.60 -8.20 -32.61
C ALA A 411 31.99 -6.91 -32.07
N ALA A 412 32.64 -5.77 -32.32
CA ALA A 412 32.11 -4.47 -31.96
C ALA A 412 30.75 -4.19 -32.63
N ALA A 413 30.62 -4.48 -33.93
CA ALA A 413 29.36 -4.31 -34.66
C ALA A 413 28.24 -5.22 -34.13
N ALA A 414 28.52 -6.51 -33.91
CA ALA A 414 27.56 -7.46 -33.37
C ALA A 414 27.11 -7.08 -31.94
N ALA A 415 28.06 -6.68 -31.09
CA ALA A 415 27.75 -6.20 -29.75
C ALA A 415 26.87 -4.94 -29.79
N GLN A 416 27.15 -4.01 -30.70
CA GLN A 416 26.37 -2.78 -30.86
C GLN A 416 24.94 -3.05 -31.35
N GLU A 417 24.76 -3.99 -32.29
CA GLU A 417 23.44 -4.40 -32.79
C GLU A 417 22.59 -5.04 -31.67
N LEU A 418 23.19 -5.94 -30.89
CA LEU A 418 22.53 -6.57 -29.75
C LEU A 418 22.18 -5.56 -28.65
N ALA A 419 23.08 -4.64 -28.34
CA ALA A 419 22.83 -3.58 -27.37
C ALA A 419 21.72 -2.61 -27.84
N ALA A 420 21.64 -2.31 -29.14
CA ALA A 420 20.56 -1.50 -29.71
C ALA A 420 19.19 -2.20 -29.62
N ALA A 421 19.18 -3.52 -29.53
CA ALA A 421 17.99 -4.33 -29.27
C ALA A 421 17.67 -4.48 -27.77
N GLY A 422 18.38 -3.78 -26.87
CA GLY A 422 18.14 -3.84 -25.43
C GLY A 422 18.72 -5.10 -24.76
N ARG A 423 19.72 -5.73 -25.37
CA ARG A 423 20.37 -6.94 -24.85
C ARG A 423 21.79 -6.59 -24.41
N THR A 424 22.25 -7.11 -23.29
CA THR A 424 23.61 -6.84 -22.78
C THR A 424 24.61 -7.75 -23.48
N PRO A 425 25.46 -7.22 -24.38
CA PRO A 425 26.41 -8.04 -25.12
C PRO A 425 27.67 -8.29 -24.28
N MET A 426 28.23 -9.49 -24.41
CA MET A 426 29.51 -9.91 -23.84
C MET A 426 30.33 -10.54 -24.96
N ILE A 427 31.46 -9.91 -25.29
CA ILE A 427 32.39 -10.44 -26.28
C ILE A 427 33.22 -11.52 -25.60
N VAL A 428 33.25 -12.70 -26.21
CA VAL A 428 34.03 -13.85 -25.77
C VAL A 428 35.28 -13.94 -26.63
N ALA A 429 36.45 -13.81 -26.00
CA ALA A 429 37.74 -14.02 -26.64
C ALA A 429 38.45 -15.22 -26.01
N VAL A 430 39.05 -16.05 -26.86
CA VAL A 430 39.85 -17.22 -26.49
C VAL A 430 41.28 -16.97 -26.97
N ASP A 431 42.22 -16.97 -26.05
CA ASP A 431 43.59 -16.47 -26.16
C ASP A 431 43.67 -15.01 -26.65
N ASP A 432 43.95 -14.81 -27.94
CA ASP A 432 44.08 -13.49 -28.59
C ASP A 432 43.05 -13.30 -29.72
N ALA A 433 42.09 -14.23 -29.89
CA ALA A 433 41.09 -14.21 -30.95
C ALA A 433 39.66 -14.12 -30.40
N VAL A 434 38.78 -13.38 -31.08
CA VAL A 434 37.37 -13.31 -30.70
C VAL A 434 36.63 -14.55 -31.20
N ALA A 435 36.05 -15.30 -30.27
CA ALA A 435 35.23 -16.47 -30.55
C ALA A 435 33.81 -16.08 -30.98
N GLY A 436 33.21 -15.09 -30.30
CA GLY A 436 31.85 -14.66 -30.56
C GLY A 436 31.34 -13.59 -29.60
N VAL A 437 30.06 -13.29 -29.69
CA VAL A 437 29.34 -12.38 -28.80
C VAL A 437 28.12 -13.09 -28.22
N LEU A 438 28.00 -13.09 -26.91
CA LEU A 438 26.83 -13.55 -26.18
C LEU A 438 25.96 -12.36 -25.83
N ALA A 439 24.64 -12.55 -25.77
CA ALA A 439 23.74 -11.53 -25.29
C ALA A 439 22.84 -12.10 -24.19
N VAL A 440 22.82 -11.42 -23.06
CA VAL A 440 21.88 -11.70 -21.98
C VAL A 440 20.90 -10.53 -21.90
N ALA A 441 19.61 -10.84 -21.80
CA ALA A 441 18.59 -9.83 -21.60
C ALA A 441 17.63 -10.26 -20.52
N ASP A 442 17.11 -9.29 -19.79
CA ASP A 442 15.97 -9.48 -18.91
C ASP A 442 14.71 -9.07 -19.66
N GLN A 443 13.65 -9.86 -19.51
CA GLN A 443 12.42 -9.63 -20.25
C GLN A 443 11.71 -8.41 -19.67
N VAL A 444 11.41 -7.43 -20.54
CA VAL A 444 10.59 -6.27 -20.16
C VAL A 444 9.17 -6.75 -19.88
N ARG A 445 8.60 -6.32 -18.76
CA ARG A 445 7.25 -6.71 -18.39
C ARG A 445 6.24 -6.13 -19.37
N SER A 446 5.27 -6.95 -19.77
CA SER A 446 4.27 -6.57 -20.79
C SER A 446 3.37 -5.40 -20.37
N ASP A 447 3.25 -5.15 -19.06
CA ASP A 447 2.45 -4.09 -18.45
C ASP A 447 3.25 -2.81 -18.15
N ALA A 448 4.58 -2.79 -18.40
CA ALA A 448 5.43 -1.64 -18.10
C ALA A 448 5.02 -0.37 -18.85
N ALA A 449 4.73 -0.47 -20.15
CA ALA A 449 4.28 0.67 -20.95
C ALA A 449 2.91 1.20 -20.50
N GLU A 450 2.01 0.29 -20.11
CA GLU A 450 0.71 0.66 -19.57
C GLU A 450 0.84 1.32 -18.19
N MET A 451 1.78 0.87 -17.35
CA MET A 451 2.10 1.50 -16.08
C MET A 451 2.51 2.96 -16.29
N VAL A 452 3.45 3.26 -17.20
CA VAL A 452 3.89 4.64 -17.46
C VAL A 452 2.72 5.52 -17.90
N ALA A 453 1.90 5.05 -18.85
CA ALA A 453 0.73 5.79 -19.31
C ALA A 453 -0.25 6.10 -18.16
N ARG A 454 -0.53 5.12 -17.29
CA ARG A 454 -1.41 5.30 -16.13
C ARG A 454 -0.80 6.18 -15.04
N LEU A 455 0.52 6.23 -14.91
CA LEU A 455 1.19 7.19 -14.01
C LEU A 455 0.93 8.62 -14.50
N HIS A 456 1.07 8.89 -15.79
CA HIS A 456 0.74 10.19 -16.37
C HIS A 456 -0.75 10.54 -16.21
N GLU A 457 -1.66 9.58 -16.43
CA GLU A 457 -3.10 9.77 -16.16
C GLU A 457 -3.40 10.06 -14.68
N ALA A 458 -2.63 9.47 -13.77
CA ALA A 458 -2.71 9.74 -12.34
C ALA A 458 -2.07 11.11 -11.97
N GLY A 459 -1.53 11.85 -12.94
CA GLY A 459 -0.94 13.18 -12.77
C GLY A 459 0.50 13.16 -12.28
N VAL A 460 1.27 12.11 -12.59
CA VAL A 460 2.73 12.14 -12.57
C VAL A 460 3.18 12.89 -13.83
N GLU A 461 4.13 13.81 -13.69
CA GLU A 461 4.63 14.64 -14.79
C GLU A 461 5.85 14.00 -15.48
N LYS A 462 6.63 13.21 -14.73
CA LYS A 462 7.90 12.66 -15.20
C LYS A 462 8.14 11.25 -14.66
N VAL A 463 8.46 10.31 -15.53
CA VAL A 463 8.87 8.95 -15.20
C VAL A 463 10.30 8.74 -15.69
N VAL A 464 11.22 8.44 -14.77
CA VAL A 464 12.66 8.35 -15.03
C VAL A 464 13.13 6.94 -14.74
N MET A 465 13.74 6.27 -15.72
CA MET A 465 14.40 4.99 -15.48
C MET A 465 15.83 5.20 -14.97
N LEU A 466 16.18 4.58 -13.85
CA LEU A 466 17.53 4.57 -13.28
C LEU A 466 18.11 3.17 -13.44
N THR A 467 19.30 3.04 -14.03
CA THR A 467 19.93 1.73 -14.23
C THR A 467 21.44 1.79 -14.30
N GLY A 468 22.10 0.70 -13.88
CA GLY A 468 23.54 0.48 -14.06
C GLY A 468 23.92 -0.03 -15.46
N ASP A 469 22.93 -0.37 -16.30
CA ASP A 469 23.18 -0.87 -17.65
C ASP A 469 23.85 0.16 -18.55
N ALA A 470 24.49 -0.33 -19.61
CA ALA A 470 25.07 0.52 -20.64
C ALA A 470 24.00 1.43 -21.30
N PRO A 471 24.32 2.69 -21.66
CA PRO A 471 23.35 3.64 -22.20
C PRO A 471 22.53 3.13 -23.38
N LEU A 472 23.12 2.37 -24.30
CA LEU A 472 22.42 1.87 -25.48
C LEU A 472 21.32 0.85 -25.10
N VAL A 473 21.61 -0.04 -24.16
CA VAL A 473 20.67 -1.06 -23.65
C VAL A 473 19.52 -0.37 -22.91
N ALA A 474 19.87 0.56 -22.02
CA ALA A 474 18.91 1.33 -21.25
C ALA A 474 17.99 2.17 -22.15
N GLN A 475 18.51 2.82 -23.20
CA GLN A 475 17.68 3.59 -24.13
C GLN A 475 16.70 2.70 -24.90
N ALA A 476 17.13 1.51 -25.33
CA ALA A 476 16.26 0.55 -26.01
C ALA A 476 15.09 0.12 -25.11
N ILE A 477 15.37 -0.20 -23.83
CA ILE A 477 14.32 -0.53 -22.85
C ILE A 477 13.41 0.68 -22.61
N GLY A 478 14.00 1.86 -22.42
CA GLY A 478 13.23 3.09 -22.17
C GLY A 478 12.26 3.44 -23.29
N HIS A 479 12.64 3.19 -24.54
CA HIS A 479 11.74 3.37 -25.70
C HIS A 479 10.57 2.37 -25.70
N VAL A 480 10.80 1.12 -25.27
CA VAL A 480 9.75 0.09 -25.19
C VAL A 480 8.79 0.36 -24.03
N THR A 481 9.31 0.80 -22.88
CA THR A 481 8.50 1.12 -21.69
C THR A 481 7.85 2.50 -21.76
N GLY A 482 8.32 3.39 -22.63
CA GLY A 482 7.77 4.73 -22.80
C GLY A 482 8.11 5.72 -21.67
N VAL A 483 9.19 5.49 -20.92
CA VAL A 483 9.66 6.43 -19.87
C VAL A 483 10.16 7.74 -20.48
N ASP A 484 10.02 8.84 -19.74
CA ASP A 484 10.34 10.19 -20.23
C ASP A 484 11.84 10.46 -20.27
N GLU A 485 12.59 9.88 -19.33
CA GLU A 485 14.04 10.06 -19.20
C GLU A 485 14.71 8.75 -18.79
N VAL A 486 15.92 8.51 -19.33
CA VAL A 486 16.75 7.34 -18.99
C VAL A 486 18.09 7.83 -18.45
N ARG A 487 18.44 7.42 -17.24
CA ARG A 487 19.77 7.60 -16.65
C ARG A 487 20.44 6.24 -16.49
N ALA A 488 21.52 6.04 -17.24
CA ALA A 488 22.18 4.75 -17.43
C ALA A 488 23.64 4.80 -16.95
N GLY A 489 24.24 3.64 -16.72
CA GLY A 489 25.61 3.51 -16.21
C GLY A 489 25.77 3.98 -14.77
N LEU A 490 24.69 3.97 -13.98
CA LEU A 490 24.67 4.45 -12.60
C LEU A 490 25.22 3.41 -11.63
N LEU A 491 26.08 3.85 -10.73
CA LEU A 491 26.40 3.14 -9.48
C LEU A 491 25.25 3.35 -8.46
N PRO A 492 25.19 2.55 -7.37
CA PRO A 492 24.19 2.75 -6.31
C PRO A 492 24.20 4.18 -5.73
N GLU A 493 25.39 4.77 -5.58
CA GLU A 493 25.57 6.16 -5.14
C GLU A 493 24.92 7.15 -6.12
N ASP A 494 25.09 6.92 -7.42
CA ASP A 494 24.61 7.81 -8.47
C ASP A 494 23.07 7.76 -8.58
N LYS A 495 22.43 6.65 -8.20
CA LYS A 495 20.97 6.56 -8.09
C LYS A 495 20.44 7.51 -7.01
N LEU A 496 21.14 7.63 -5.88
CA LEU A 496 20.78 8.56 -4.80
C LEU A 496 20.86 10.01 -5.28
N GLU A 497 21.96 10.37 -5.96
CA GLU A 497 22.14 11.71 -6.52
C GLU A 497 21.08 12.02 -7.57
N ALA A 498 20.69 11.03 -8.39
CA ALA A 498 19.65 11.19 -9.38
C ALA A 498 18.28 11.52 -8.76
N VAL A 499 17.92 10.82 -7.67
CA VAL A 499 16.70 11.10 -6.89
C VAL A 499 16.77 12.49 -6.26
N ALA A 500 17.89 12.84 -5.63
CA ALA A 500 18.09 14.15 -5.01
C ALA A 500 18.02 15.29 -6.04
N ALA A 501 18.53 15.09 -7.25
CA ALA A 501 18.44 16.06 -8.34
C ALA A 501 16.98 16.32 -8.75
N LEU A 502 16.15 15.28 -8.87
CA LEU A 502 14.71 15.43 -9.16
C LEU A 502 13.98 16.19 -8.05
N GLN A 503 14.35 15.96 -6.78
CA GLN A 503 13.81 16.71 -5.65
C GLN A 503 14.21 18.20 -5.71
N GLN A 504 15.46 18.49 -6.08
CA GLN A 504 15.96 19.87 -6.25
C GLN A 504 15.29 20.59 -7.43
N GLU A 505 14.85 19.87 -8.45
CA GLU A 505 14.02 20.38 -9.55
C GLU A 505 12.59 20.76 -9.09
N GLY A 506 12.23 20.46 -7.84
CA GLY A 506 10.95 20.80 -7.22
C GLY A 506 9.91 19.70 -7.30
N HIS A 507 10.28 18.49 -7.75
CA HIS A 507 9.38 17.35 -7.77
C HIS A 507 9.26 16.68 -6.40
N VAL A 508 8.08 16.14 -6.10
CA VAL A 508 7.93 15.11 -5.06
C VAL A 508 8.16 13.76 -5.74
N VAL A 509 9.20 13.05 -5.30
CA VAL A 509 9.75 11.90 -6.00
C VAL A 509 9.37 10.61 -5.30
N ALA A 510 8.77 9.68 -6.05
CA ALA A 510 8.69 8.29 -5.65
C ALA A 510 9.81 7.48 -6.31
N MET A 511 10.55 6.69 -5.54
CA MET A 511 11.49 5.69 -6.06
C MET A 511 10.82 4.32 -6.01
N VAL A 512 10.95 3.52 -7.08
CA VAL A 512 10.36 2.18 -7.19
C VAL A 512 11.47 1.18 -7.43
N GLY A 513 11.51 0.11 -6.62
CA GLY A 513 12.52 -0.94 -6.73
C GLY A 513 12.09 -2.26 -6.10
N ASP A 514 13.02 -3.21 -6.06
CA ASP A 514 12.83 -4.54 -5.44
C ASP A 514 13.00 -4.53 -3.91
N GLY A 515 13.45 -3.41 -3.33
CA GLY A 515 13.64 -3.22 -1.89
C GLY A 515 14.92 -3.83 -1.32
N VAL A 516 15.69 -4.61 -2.08
CA VAL A 516 16.94 -5.25 -1.61
C VAL A 516 18.14 -4.49 -2.12
N ASN A 517 18.20 -4.23 -3.44
CA ASN A 517 19.35 -3.56 -4.06
C ASN A 517 19.23 -2.03 -4.02
N ASP A 518 17.99 -1.53 -3.99
CA ASP A 518 17.68 -0.10 -4.05
C ASP A 518 17.28 0.51 -2.70
N ALA A 519 17.49 -0.21 -1.59
CA ALA A 519 17.12 0.27 -0.25
C ALA A 519 17.64 1.69 0.06
N PRO A 520 18.88 2.08 -0.28
CA PRO A 520 19.34 3.46 -0.08
C PRO A 520 18.55 4.49 -0.90
N ALA A 521 18.29 4.20 -2.18
CA ALA A 521 17.57 5.09 -3.09
C ALA A 521 16.10 5.23 -2.67
N LEU A 522 15.47 4.13 -2.23
CA LEU A 522 14.13 4.12 -1.68
C LEU A 522 14.01 4.99 -0.43
N ALA A 523 15.01 4.95 0.46
CA ALA A 523 15.02 5.73 1.70
C ALA A 523 15.27 7.23 1.49
N THR A 524 15.83 7.62 0.35
CA THR A 524 16.13 9.03 0.02
C THR A 524 14.98 9.74 -0.68
N ALA A 525 14.14 8.98 -1.39
CA ALA A 525 12.95 9.50 -2.04
C ALA A 525 11.91 10.02 -1.02
N ASP A 526 10.99 10.88 -1.47
CA ASP A 526 9.87 11.32 -0.64
C ASP A 526 8.91 10.15 -0.33
N ILE A 527 8.87 9.18 -1.24
CA ILE A 527 8.16 7.90 -1.10
C ILE A 527 9.02 6.78 -1.69
N GLY A 528 9.40 5.80 -0.86
CA GLY A 528 9.96 4.54 -1.32
C GLY A 528 8.84 3.52 -1.61
N ALA A 529 8.77 3.00 -2.83
CA ALA A 529 7.84 1.94 -3.23
C ALA A 529 8.59 0.64 -3.55
N ALA A 530 8.23 -0.47 -2.89
CA ALA A 530 8.80 -1.79 -3.19
C ALA A 530 7.78 -2.71 -3.88
N MET A 531 8.24 -3.41 -4.91
CA MET A 531 7.51 -4.45 -5.64
C MET A 531 7.68 -5.83 -4.99
N GLY A 532 6.75 -6.76 -5.22
CA GLY A 532 6.91 -8.17 -4.82
C GLY A 532 7.09 -8.38 -3.32
N ALA A 533 6.62 -7.43 -2.51
CA ALA A 533 7.00 -7.32 -1.11
C ALA A 533 6.49 -8.50 -0.27
N ALA A 534 5.48 -9.26 -0.74
CA ALA A 534 5.05 -10.50 -0.08
C ALA A 534 6.19 -11.50 0.12
N GLY A 535 7.15 -11.56 -0.82
CA GLY A 535 8.29 -12.48 -0.75
C GLY A 535 9.53 -11.97 0.01
N SER A 536 9.54 -10.70 0.44
CA SER A 536 10.71 -10.07 1.08
C SER A 536 10.31 -9.21 2.28
N ALA A 537 10.58 -9.73 3.49
CA ALA A 537 10.32 -9.02 4.74
C ALA A 537 11.08 -7.67 4.81
N VAL A 538 12.29 -7.63 4.26
CA VAL A 538 13.12 -6.40 4.20
C VAL A 538 12.49 -5.35 3.30
N ALA A 539 11.91 -5.76 2.16
CA ALA A 539 11.23 -4.84 1.24
C ALA A 539 9.97 -4.22 1.89
N VAL A 540 9.18 -5.02 2.61
CA VAL A 540 8.01 -4.52 3.38
C VAL A 540 8.44 -3.56 4.49
N GLU A 541 9.55 -3.85 5.17
CA GLU A 541 10.06 -3.02 6.27
C GLU A 541 10.66 -1.70 5.77
N THR A 542 11.30 -1.69 4.61
CA THR A 542 12.01 -0.52 4.09
C THR A 542 11.08 0.42 3.32
N ALA A 543 10.08 -0.09 2.59
CA ALA A 543 9.25 0.73 1.71
C ALA A 543 8.08 1.45 2.40
N ASP A 544 7.81 2.69 2.02
CA ASP A 544 6.67 3.48 2.47
C ASP A 544 5.35 3.00 1.85
N ILE A 545 5.46 2.54 0.61
CA ILE A 545 4.44 1.78 -0.11
C ILE A 545 5.00 0.39 -0.43
N ALA A 546 4.38 -0.66 0.09
CA ALA A 546 4.72 -2.03 -0.29
C ALA A 546 3.62 -2.61 -1.19
N LEU A 547 4.00 -3.02 -2.39
CA LEU A 547 3.14 -3.69 -3.37
C LEU A 547 3.29 -5.19 -3.18
N MET A 548 2.21 -5.84 -2.77
CA MET A 548 2.26 -7.23 -2.31
C MET A 548 2.43 -8.25 -3.45
N GLY A 549 1.92 -7.92 -4.64
CA GLY A 549 2.15 -8.69 -5.86
C GLY A 549 3.23 -8.08 -6.74
N ASP A 550 3.52 -8.76 -7.84
CA ASP A 550 4.50 -8.34 -8.86
C ASP A 550 3.88 -7.47 -9.97
N ASN A 551 2.63 -7.02 -9.79
CA ASN A 551 1.90 -6.23 -10.77
C ASN A 551 2.24 -4.72 -10.69
N LEU A 552 2.95 -4.21 -11.70
CA LEU A 552 3.37 -2.81 -11.79
C LEU A 552 2.21 -1.81 -11.79
N LEU A 553 1.04 -2.21 -12.29
CA LEU A 553 -0.15 -1.35 -12.37
C LEU A 553 -0.70 -0.94 -11.00
N LYS A 554 -0.24 -1.60 -9.93
CA LYS A 554 -0.59 -1.25 -8.54
C LYS A 554 0.00 0.08 -8.09
N LEU A 555 1.13 0.50 -8.66
CA LEU A 555 1.73 1.79 -8.35
C LEU A 555 0.85 2.98 -8.81
N PRO A 556 0.43 3.06 -10.09
CA PRO A 556 -0.56 4.06 -10.51
C PRO A 556 -1.87 4.00 -9.70
N GLU A 557 -2.34 2.80 -9.35
CA GLU A 557 -3.53 2.61 -8.51
C GLU A 557 -3.33 3.23 -7.12
N ALA A 558 -2.17 3.02 -6.49
CA ALA A 558 -1.81 3.58 -5.19
C ALA A 558 -1.81 5.12 -5.21
N ILE A 559 -1.13 5.72 -6.20
CA ILE A 559 -1.05 7.18 -6.37
C ILE A 559 -2.44 7.77 -6.64
N GLY A 560 -3.23 7.13 -7.51
CA GLY A 560 -4.59 7.54 -7.80
C GLY A 560 -5.50 7.49 -6.57
N LEU A 561 -5.38 6.44 -5.74
CA LEU A 561 -6.12 6.30 -4.49
C LEU A 561 -5.70 7.35 -3.45
N ALA A 562 -4.40 7.63 -3.34
CA ALA A 562 -3.88 8.68 -2.47
C ALA A 562 -4.45 10.06 -2.86
N LYS A 563 -4.40 10.42 -4.15
CA LYS A 563 -4.98 11.67 -4.69
C LYS A 563 -6.48 11.77 -4.44
N ARG A 564 -7.23 10.69 -4.67
CA ARG A 564 -8.68 10.63 -4.37
C ARG A 564 -8.95 10.82 -2.87
N THR A 565 -8.13 10.23 -2.00
CA THR A 565 -8.28 10.35 -0.54
C THR A 565 -8.03 11.79 -0.07
N VAL A 566 -6.96 12.43 -0.55
CA VAL A 566 -6.67 13.84 -0.25
C VAL A 566 -7.76 14.76 -0.80
N THR A 567 -8.30 14.48 -1.98
CA THR A 567 -9.46 15.22 -2.53
C THR A 567 -10.67 15.13 -1.60
N VAL A 568 -10.98 13.94 -1.08
CA VAL A 568 -12.08 13.74 -0.12
C VAL A 568 -11.81 14.46 1.21
N MET A 569 -10.56 14.50 1.67
CA MET A 569 -10.18 15.31 2.84
C MET A 569 -10.47 16.80 2.60
N HIS A 570 -10.07 17.37 1.46
CA HIS A 570 -10.35 18.77 1.12
C HIS A 570 -11.85 19.06 1.02
N GLN A 571 -12.63 18.15 0.43
CA GLN A 571 -14.09 18.25 0.39
C GLN A 571 -14.67 18.30 1.81
N ASN A 572 -14.23 17.39 2.68
CA ASN A 572 -14.74 17.33 4.05
C ASN A 572 -14.38 18.56 4.87
N ILE A 573 -13.15 19.07 4.73
CA ILE A 573 -12.71 20.33 5.34
C ILE A 573 -13.59 21.49 4.84
N THR A 574 -13.85 21.54 3.54
CA THR A 574 -14.70 22.57 2.92
C THR A 574 -16.12 22.52 3.47
N VAL A 575 -16.73 21.33 3.54
CA VAL A 575 -18.06 21.13 4.13
C VAL A 575 -18.07 21.59 5.59
N ALA A 576 -17.10 21.16 6.40
CA ALA A 576 -17.04 21.53 7.81
C ALA A 576 -16.92 23.05 8.02
N LEU A 577 -16.03 23.72 7.26
CA LEU A 577 -15.85 25.17 7.36
C LEU A 577 -17.09 25.95 6.90
N ILE A 578 -17.71 25.53 5.78
CA ILE A 578 -18.95 26.16 5.29
C ILE A 578 -20.06 26.00 6.34
N THR A 579 -20.23 24.81 6.92
CA THR A 579 -21.25 24.58 7.96
C THR A 579 -21.03 25.49 9.16
N VAL A 580 -19.80 25.59 9.68
CA VAL A 580 -19.49 26.46 10.83
C VAL A 580 -19.78 27.93 10.51
N VAL A 581 -19.36 28.42 9.34
CA VAL A 581 -19.59 29.82 8.92
C VAL A 581 -21.09 30.11 8.78
N LEU A 582 -21.86 29.23 8.14
CA LEU A 582 -23.30 29.41 7.97
C LEU A 582 -24.04 29.37 9.30
N LEU A 583 -23.68 28.47 10.21
CA LEU A 583 -24.29 28.40 11.53
C LEU A 583 -23.96 29.65 12.36
N LEU A 584 -22.70 30.10 12.40
CA LEU A 584 -22.32 31.33 13.11
C LEU A 584 -23.05 32.55 12.53
N ALA A 585 -23.13 32.69 11.21
CA ALA A 585 -23.90 33.76 10.58
C ALA A 585 -25.39 33.69 10.97
N GLY A 586 -25.97 32.49 10.99
CA GLY A 586 -27.36 32.26 11.41
C GLY A 586 -27.63 32.63 12.88
N VAL A 587 -26.65 32.41 13.77
CA VAL A 587 -26.73 32.85 15.18
C VAL A 587 -26.78 34.37 15.27
N PHE A 588 -25.89 35.08 14.57
CA PHE A 588 -25.90 36.55 14.57
C PHE A 588 -27.13 37.14 13.87
N ALA A 589 -27.74 36.41 12.94
CA ALA A 589 -29.02 36.77 12.33
C ALA A 589 -30.25 36.43 13.20
N GLY A 590 -30.06 35.76 14.35
CA GLY A 590 -31.12 35.40 15.29
C GLY A 590 -31.97 34.18 14.88
N GLY A 591 -31.54 33.40 13.88
CA GLY A 591 -32.31 32.30 13.31
C GLY A 591 -31.93 30.90 13.79
N VAL A 592 -30.89 30.76 14.61
CA VAL A 592 -30.33 29.45 15.01
C VAL A 592 -30.27 29.33 16.53
N THR A 593 -30.90 28.27 17.06
CA THR A 593 -30.83 27.90 18.48
C THR A 593 -29.72 26.87 18.75
N MET A 594 -29.39 26.62 20.02
CA MET A 594 -28.40 25.60 20.40
C MET A 594 -28.72 24.22 19.82
N SER A 595 -29.96 23.75 19.96
CA SER A 595 -30.44 22.45 19.48
C SER A 595 -30.40 22.31 17.97
N ILE A 596 -30.88 23.32 17.23
CA ILE A 596 -30.82 23.33 15.76
C ILE A 596 -29.36 23.36 15.29
N GLY A 597 -28.53 24.20 15.92
CA GLY A 597 -27.10 24.26 15.64
C GLY A 597 -26.39 22.93 15.85
N MET A 598 -26.66 22.26 16.98
CA MET A 598 -26.14 20.92 17.28
C MET A 598 -26.62 19.88 16.25
N LEU A 599 -27.90 19.90 15.87
CA LEU A 599 -28.44 18.98 14.87
C LEU A 599 -27.73 19.12 13.52
N VAL A 600 -27.56 20.35 13.02
CA VAL A 600 -26.86 20.62 11.76
C VAL A 600 -25.38 20.28 11.87
N HIS A 601 -24.75 20.54 13.02
CA HIS A 601 -23.38 20.14 13.30
C HIS A 601 -23.21 18.62 13.17
N GLU A 602 -24.02 17.83 13.89
CA GLU A 602 -23.97 16.37 13.83
C GLU A 602 -24.30 15.82 12.44
N ALA A 603 -25.26 16.45 11.74
CA ALA A 603 -25.53 16.11 10.35
C ALA A 603 -24.30 16.32 9.45
N SER A 604 -23.56 17.41 9.63
CA SER A 604 -22.32 17.67 8.88
C SER A 604 -21.23 16.64 9.19
N VAL A 605 -21.09 16.21 10.46
CA VAL A 605 -20.20 15.12 10.89
C VAL A 605 -20.55 13.83 10.13
N LEU A 606 -21.84 13.47 10.06
CA LEU A 606 -22.28 12.29 9.33
C LEU A 606 -22.03 12.39 7.82
N VAL A 607 -22.20 13.58 7.22
CA VAL A 607 -21.91 13.82 5.81
C VAL A 607 -20.42 13.62 5.51
N VAL A 608 -19.52 14.17 6.31
CA VAL A 608 -18.07 14.01 6.08
C VAL A 608 -17.62 12.57 6.27
N ILE A 609 -18.20 11.86 7.26
CA ILE A 609 -17.96 10.42 7.45
C ILE A 609 -18.47 9.64 6.23
N ALA A 610 -19.70 9.90 5.78
CA ALA A 610 -20.26 9.21 4.62
C ALA A 610 -19.45 9.45 3.33
N ASN A 611 -18.94 10.68 3.14
CA ASN A 611 -18.09 11.02 2.02
C ASN A 611 -16.74 10.28 2.09
N ALA A 612 -16.11 10.22 3.27
CA ALA A 612 -14.90 9.41 3.49
C ALA A 612 -15.14 7.92 3.23
N MET A 613 -16.28 7.39 3.68
CA MET A 613 -16.67 5.99 3.47
C MET A 613 -16.89 5.61 2.00
N ARG A 614 -17.07 6.59 1.09
CA ARG A 614 -17.13 6.33 -0.35
C ARG A 614 -15.84 5.71 -0.88
N LEU A 615 -14.68 6.00 -0.27
CA LEU A 615 -13.37 5.46 -0.66
C LEU A 615 -13.30 3.92 -0.56
N LEU A 616 -14.09 3.33 0.35
CA LEU A 616 -14.16 1.88 0.53
C LEU A 616 -14.93 1.16 -0.60
N ARG A 617 -15.73 1.88 -1.40
CA ARG A 617 -16.53 1.28 -2.48
C ARG A 617 -15.64 1.02 -3.70
N ARG A 618 -15.67 -0.20 -4.23
CA ARG A 618 -14.94 -0.57 -5.45
C ARG A 618 -15.44 0.28 -6.62
N THR A 619 -14.64 1.25 -7.06
CA THR A 619 -14.79 1.82 -8.40
C THR A 619 -14.51 0.68 -9.36
N GLN A 620 -15.51 0.29 -10.15
CA GLN A 620 -15.27 -0.53 -11.33
C GLN A 620 -14.51 0.36 -12.31
N ASP A 621 -13.19 0.44 -12.17
CA ASP A 621 -12.36 0.96 -13.25
C ASP A 621 -12.44 -0.09 -14.36
N THR A 622 -13.03 0.33 -15.48
CA THR A 622 -13.28 -0.46 -16.68
C THR A 622 -11.95 -1.00 -17.21
N THR A 623 -11.64 -2.27 -16.92
CA THR A 623 -10.67 -2.99 -17.74
C THR A 623 -11.24 -3.04 -19.16
N PRO A 624 -10.54 -2.55 -20.19
CA PRO A 624 -10.94 -2.83 -21.55
C PRO A 624 -10.88 -4.34 -21.70
N THR A 625 -12.02 -4.97 -21.97
CA THR A 625 -12.10 -6.37 -22.37
C THR A 625 -11.09 -6.55 -23.50
N ARG A 626 -9.96 -7.24 -23.24
CA ARG A 626 -9.03 -7.63 -24.30
C ARG A 626 -9.87 -8.39 -25.32
N THR A 627 -10.09 -7.78 -26.48
CA THR A 627 -10.66 -8.41 -27.64
C THR A 627 -9.78 -9.61 -27.94
N THR A 628 -10.29 -10.81 -27.64
CA THR A 628 -9.69 -12.06 -28.08
C THR A 628 -9.60 -12.00 -29.59
N THR A 629 -8.40 -11.85 -30.13
CA THR A 629 -8.12 -12.02 -31.56
C THR A 629 -8.64 -13.40 -31.97
N PRO A 630 -9.53 -13.51 -32.98
CA PRO A 630 -10.01 -14.81 -33.40
C PRO A 630 -8.84 -15.62 -33.98
N ALA A 631 -8.73 -16.87 -33.53
CA ALA A 631 -7.72 -17.81 -33.97
C ALA A 631 -7.69 -17.92 -35.50
N VAL A 632 -6.49 -17.84 -36.06
CA VAL A 632 -6.21 -18.08 -37.48
C VAL A 632 -6.68 -19.49 -37.83
N PRO A 633 -7.53 -19.69 -38.86
CA PRO A 633 -7.96 -21.03 -39.25
C PRO A 633 -6.77 -21.76 -39.89
N THR A 634 -6.38 -22.88 -39.28
CA THR A 634 -5.45 -23.85 -39.86
C THR A 634 -5.99 -24.34 -41.20
N THR A 635 -5.29 -24.00 -42.29
CA THR A 635 -5.53 -24.55 -43.62
C THR A 635 -5.18 -26.04 -43.63
N ASN A 636 -6.22 -26.87 -43.69
CA ASN A 636 -6.08 -28.31 -43.77
C ASN A 636 -5.56 -28.71 -45.17
N ARG A 637 -4.48 -29.50 -45.17
CA ARG A 637 -3.91 -30.12 -46.36
C ARG A 637 -4.87 -31.14 -46.96
N VAL A 638 -4.95 -31.08 -48.28
CA VAL A 638 -5.40 -32.12 -49.22
C VAL A 638 -4.85 -33.51 -48.84
N THR A 639 -5.72 -34.53 -48.79
CA THR A 639 -5.46 -35.82 -49.45
C THR A 639 -6.77 -36.53 -49.78
N SER A 640 -6.86 -36.90 -51.06
CA SER A 640 -7.83 -37.81 -51.67
C SER A 640 -7.78 -39.22 -51.08
N ARG A 641 -8.92 -39.92 -50.98
CA ARG A 641 -9.19 -41.18 -51.70
C ARG A 641 -10.57 -41.77 -51.32
N SER A 642 -11.23 -42.24 -52.39
CA SER A 642 -12.42 -43.12 -52.50
C SER A 642 -13.70 -42.71 -51.81
#